data_AF-A0A1G1AK59-F1
#
_entry.id   AF-A0A1G1AK59-F1
#
_cell.length_a   1.000
_cell.length_b   1.000
_cell.length_c   1.000
_cell.angle_alpha   90.00
_cell.angle_beta   90.00
_cell.angle_gamma   90.00
#
_symmetry.space_group_name_H-M   'P 1'
#
loop_
_entity.id
_entity.type
_entity.pdbx_description
1 polymer ?
#
loop_
_entity_poly.entity_id
_entity_poly.type
_entity_poly.pdbx_seq_one_letter_code
_entity_poly.pdbx_strand_id
1 'polypeptide(L)'
;MLRQTMCIAFAARTSLGSAQNECKSPWPVEIVQVVSRYLESLAKADGGYGWVEQYDSHLSVTFAVIGSYQVLGIKPPSAKKTAEFVRKAHPINGPLRETRKHWAELKEFDFQQIQSLLWLGEDAGDFKKIVQGWKRVSPYTAAYEKGQNPVFRQEVHSIFCRQLLGLPMDEIVSGFGQYISERERKNGSFNNTPSSDGSDGHLVNTCFGLCARDALGIKNSKAVSSWLKRCQRENGGFTWCPSPAIGNVEDVAYTWAAIHSLKLLDDKPENVNECIKWIGSLWNEDGGFGDRPGAASMPMATYMALDVLSILKALPEIKRRALPRPALISDKLQAFSIQFEAPGEGSPAETVEMARQLRIHLWGAKNSNPEWLKCVQAEAKKRRIPVIFFSSDEEYGTRVEVPGLGSYTHVNDPVFSPGLPPSIWPRKEGTWGQFRAEKLQPLHESGGRMVWQICDNEEFARILLDESVAQGGYAMISTFHFGCHNMAWTLPFVMRYQHDIPMVSLQDAHIEAWWWSFNLEGFRTVFLAEEPSWSGWLEALKERRVVAVRRDSRTGDRLRMLGGSSEVRRMVMERASQWRWWDEKGTVLDNMPVSVVLLRPMDVFEEGRPERGFVLRIRTRRRWVEGKELLEKALVECESASVDGMDVRLEKHEKRNKEQKLRDIYQTIALDDLSVGEHSVELDLVEVETGKKFKHKAQIVN
;
A
#
# COMPACT_ATOMS: atom_id res chain seq x y z
N MET A 1 2.74 -52.68 -5.95
CA MET A 1 3.60 -51.76 -6.74
C MET A 1 3.10 -50.35 -6.50
N LEU A 2 3.79 -49.61 -5.64
CA LEU A 2 3.31 -48.40 -4.97
C LEU A 2 3.29 -47.18 -5.90
N ARG A 3 2.14 -46.50 -5.95
CA ARG A 3 1.96 -45.18 -6.57
C ARG A 3 2.80 -44.15 -5.81
N GLN A 4 3.86 -43.64 -6.42
CA GLN A 4 4.47 -42.36 -6.08
C GLN A 4 3.51 -41.26 -6.55
N THR A 5 2.64 -40.80 -5.66
CA THR A 5 1.81 -39.62 -5.90
C THR A 5 2.71 -38.41 -5.63
N MET A 6 2.97 -37.61 -6.68
CA MET A 6 3.71 -36.36 -6.64
C MET A 6 3.06 -35.44 -5.60
N CYS A 7 3.66 -35.35 -4.42
CA CYS A 7 3.28 -34.36 -3.43
C CYS A 7 3.59 -32.97 -3.98
N ILE A 8 2.75 -32.01 -3.65
CA ILE A 8 3.17 -30.63 -3.37
C ILE A 8 4.13 -30.72 -2.18
N ALA A 9 5.35 -31.07 -2.53
CA ALA A 9 6.54 -31.07 -1.72
C ALA A 9 7.52 -30.28 -2.58
N PHE A 10 7.71 -29.02 -2.20
CA PHE A 10 8.98 -28.36 -2.45
C PHE A 10 10.10 -29.37 -2.21
N ALA A 11 10.99 -29.52 -3.18
CA ALA A 11 11.98 -30.58 -3.19
C ALA A 11 12.78 -30.61 -1.89
N ALA A 12 12.52 -31.63 -1.07
CA ALA A 12 13.49 -32.55 -0.46
C ALA A 12 12.89 -33.26 0.78
N ARG A 13 12.01 -34.26 0.56
CA ARG A 13 11.99 -35.42 1.46
C ARG A 13 12.96 -36.45 0.89
N THR A 14 14.22 -36.40 1.33
CA THR A 14 15.12 -37.54 1.29
C THR A 14 15.55 -37.86 2.71
N SER A 15 15.09 -39.02 3.18
CA SER A 15 15.63 -39.83 4.29
C SER A 15 15.91 -39.14 5.62
N LEU A 16 15.03 -39.38 6.60
CA LEU A 16 15.46 -39.61 7.99
C LEU A 16 16.32 -40.88 8.00
N GLY A 17 17.62 -40.69 7.78
CA GLY A 17 18.64 -41.72 7.84
C GLY A 17 19.95 -41.04 8.22
N SER A 18 20.47 -41.39 9.38
CA SER A 18 21.74 -40.93 9.93
C SER A 18 22.89 -41.08 8.93
N ALA A 19 23.36 -39.97 8.35
CA ALA A 19 24.73 -39.80 7.87
C ALA A 19 24.97 -38.32 7.57
N GLN A 20 25.98 -37.73 8.21
CA GLN A 20 26.58 -36.45 7.82
C GLN A 20 27.28 -36.64 6.45
N ASN A 21 26.53 -36.55 5.36
CA ASN A 21 27.10 -36.29 4.04
C ASN A 21 26.75 -34.83 3.70
N GLU A 22 27.78 -33.98 3.59
CA GLU A 22 27.64 -32.62 3.11
C GLU A 22 26.92 -32.63 1.75
N CYS A 23 25.67 -32.20 1.73
CA CYS A 23 24.88 -32.15 0.51
C CYS A 23 25.48 -31.05 -0.38
N LYS A 24 26.23 -31.44 -1.42
CA LYS A 24 26.77 -30.49 -2.40
C LYS A 24 25.60 -29.88 -3.19
N SER A 25 25.57 -28.55 -3.26
CA SER A 25 24.58 -27.80 -4.06
C SER A 25 24.51 -28.35 -5.49
N PRO A 26 23.30 -28.46 -6.09
CA PRO A 26 23.16 -28.85 -7.49
C PRO A 26 23.57 -27.73 -8.47
N TRP A 27 23.95 -26.56 -7.95
CA TRP A 27 24.35 -25.39 -8.73
C TRP A 27 25.87 -25.21 -8.74
N PRO A 28 26.45 -24.65 -9.81
CA PRO A 28 27.85 -24.25 -9.83
C PRO A 28 28.17 -23.29 -8.68
N VAL A 29 29.35 -23.48 -8.08
CA VAL A 29 29.83 -22.70 -6.91
C VAL A 29 29.77 -21.19 -7.18
N GLU A 30 30.11 -20.77 -8.40
CA GLU A 30 30.10 -19.35 -8.79
C GLU A 30 28.70 -18.73 -8.73
N ILE A 31 27.67 -19.46 -9.21
CA ILE A 31 26.27 -19.01 -9.13
C ILE A 31 25.83 -18.95 -7.68
N VAL A 32 26.11 -20.00 -6.89
CA VAL A 32 25.77 -20.03 -5.46
C VAL A 32 26.38 -18.83 -4.74
N GLN A 33 27.65 -18.51 -4.99
CA GLN A 33 28.33 -17.38 -4.37
C GLN A 33 27.73 -16.03 -4.77
N VAL A 34 27.46 -15.82 -6.06
CA VAL A 34 26.92 -14.55 -6.55
C VAL A 34 25.50 -14.32 -6.02
N VAL A 35 24.62 -15.32 -6.11
CA VAL A 35 23.25 -15.23 -5.59
C VAL A 35 23.26 -15.07 -4.07
N SER A 36 24.11 -15.80 -3.34
CA SER A 36 24.16 -15.68 -1.87
C SER A 36 24.58 -14.27 -1.44
N ARG A 37 25.52 -13.62 -2.14
CA ARG A 37 25.86 -12.22 -1.85
C ARG A 37 24.67 -11.28 -2.02
N TYR A 38 23.87 -11.46 -3.06
CA TYR A 38 22.62 -10.71 -3.22
C TYR A 38 21.66 -10.96 -2.04
N LEU A 39 21.41 -12.24 -1.71
CA LEU A 39 20.50 -12.60 -0.62
C LEU A 39 20.98 -12.05 0.74
N GLU A 40 22.28 -12.11 1.01
CA GLU A 40 22.88 -11.56 2.23
C GLU A 40 22.78 -10.04 2.31
N SER A 41 22.81 -9.33 1.17
CA SER A 41 22.61 -7.87 1.16
C SER A 41 21.22 -7.44 1.63
N LEU A 42 20.24 -8.36 1.61
CA LEU A 42 18.87 -8.13 2.05
C LEU A 42 18.67 -8.38 3.56
N ALA A 43 19.65 -8.98 4.24
CA ALA A 43 19.55 -9.37 5.65
C ALA A 43 19.46 -8.14 6.58
N LYS A 44 18.62 -8.21 7.61
CA LYS A 44 18.48 -7.16 8.63
C LYS A 44 18.85 -7.66 10.02
N ALA A 45 19.01 -6.72 10.95
CA ALA A 45 19.53 -7.00 12.29
C ALA A 45 18.61 -7.88 13.15
N ASP A 46 17.32 -7.98 12.84
CA ASP A 46 16.34 -8.83 13.54
C ASP A 46 16.38 -10.30 13.07
N GLY A 47 17.17 -10.62 12.04
CA GLY A 47 17.30 -11.96 11.46
C GLY A 47 16.37 -12.23 10.28
N GLY A 48 15.46 -11.31 9.96
CA GLY A 48 14.70 -11.37 8.72
C GLY A 48 15.45 -10.78 7.54
N TYR A 49 14.77 -10.71 6.40
CA TYR A 49 15.24 -10.05 5.18
C TYR A 49 14.23 -9.00 4.73
N GLY A 50 14.71 -7.91 4.14
CA GLY A 50 13.90 -6.80 3.65
C GLY A 50 14.42 -6.23 2.34
N TRP A 51 13.64 -5.40 1.66
CA TRP A 51 14.09 -4.73 0.44
C TRP A 51 15.38 -3.92 0.68
N VAL A 52 16.21 -3.79 -0.34
CA VAL A 52 17.52 -3.10 -0.26
C VAL A 52 17.37 -1.70 0.35
N GLU A 53 16.38 -0.95 -0.12
CA GLU A 53 16.17 0.44 0.31
C GLU A 53 15.35 0.59 1.61
N GLN A 54 14.98 -0.52 2.26
CA GLN A 54 14.20 -0.52 3.50
C GLN A 54 15.04 -1.05 4.66
N TYR A 55 14.87 -0.46 5.85
CA TYR A 55 15.65 -0.86 7.03
C TYR A 55 15.02 -2.05 7.79
N ASP A 56 13.70 -2.25 7.67
CA ASP A 56 13.04 -3.39 8.31
C ASP A 56 12.94 -4.60 7.39
N SER A 57 12.80 -5.75 8.04
CA SER A 57 12.45 -6.99 7.37
C SER A 57 10.97 -7.08 7.04
N HIS A 58 10.66 -7.88 6.02
CA HIS A 58 9.31 -8.21 5.62
C HIS A 58 9.17 -9.72 5.43
N LEU A 59 8.00 -10.27 5.80
CA LEU A 59 7.74 -11.71 5.70
C LEU A 59 7.90 -12.23 4.28
N SER A 60 7.30 -11.58 3.28
CA SER A 60 7.36 -12.06 1.89
C SER A 60 8.76 -11.97 1.27
N VAL A 61 9.57 -10.98 1.70
CA VAL A 61 10.98 -10.91 1.30
C VAL A 61 11.77 -12.06 1.95
N THR A 62 11.54 -12.29 3.24
CA THR A 62 12.17 -13.38 3.99
C THR A 62 11.79 -14.75 3.41
N PHE A 63 10.52 -14.95 3.06
CA PHE A 63 10.03 -16.15 2.39
C PHE A 63 10.76 -16.39 1.06
N ALA A 64 10.88 -15.36 0.21
CA ALA A 64 11.60 -15.47 -1.05
C ALA A 64 13.08 -15.81 -0.87
N VAL A 65 13.74 -15.20 0.12
CA VAL A 65 15.15 -15.45 0.41
C VAL A 65 15.36 -16.88 0.91
N ILE A 66 14.55 -17.36 1.85
CA ILE A 66 14.60 -18.75 2.33
C ILE A 66 14.33 -19.72 1.16
N GLY A 67 13.32 -19.44 0.34
CA GLY A 67 13.02 -20.23 -0.86
C GLY A 67 14.20 -20.28 -1.84
N SER A 68 14.91 -19.16 -2.02
CA SER A 68 16.10 -19.10 -2.87
C SER A 68 17.23 -19.98 -2.32
N TYR A 69 17.50 -19.92 -1.00
CA TYR A 69 18.45 -20.82 -0.35
C TYR A 69 18.06 -22.30 -0.50
N GLN A 70 16.76 -22.61 -0.35
CA GLN A 70 16.23 -23.96 -0.54
C GLN A 70 16.46 -24.47 -1.96
N VAL A 71 16.17 -23.65 -2.99
CA VAL A 71 16.39 -24.01 -4.40
C VAL A 71 17.88 -24.20 -4.70
N LEU A 72 18.75 -23.40 -4.08
CA LEU A 72 20.20 -23.56 -4.16
C LEU A 72 20.74 -24.76 -3.38
N GLY A 73 19.93 -25.42 -2.56
CA GLY A 73 20.36 -26.57 -1.75
C GLY A 73 21.34 -26.20 -0.62
N ILE A 74 21.29 -24.97 -0.13
CA ILE A 74 22.15 -24.46 0.95
C ILE A 74 21.30 -23.85 2.08
N LYS A 75 21.89 -23.66 3.25
CA LYS A 75 21.19 -23.07 4.40
C LYS A 75 21.43 -21.56 4.49
N PRO A 76 20.43 -20.77 4.92
CA PRO A 76 20.66 -19.38 5.26
C PRO A 76 21.70 -19.24 6.40
N PRO A 77 22.60 -18.24 6.37
CA PRO A 77 23.67 -18.09 7.36
C PRO A 77 23.19 -18.05 8.81
N SER A 78 22.02 -17.46 9.06
CA SER A 78 21.43 -17.31 10.39
C SER A 78 20.06 -18.00 10.51
N ALA A 79 19.96 -19.25 10.05
CA ALA A 79 18.70 -20.02 9.96
C ALA A 79 17.82 -19.97 11.22
N LYS A 80 18.40 -20.21 12.41
CA LYS A 80 17.65 -20.19 13.68
C LYS A 80 17.04 -18.82 13.99
N LYS A 81 17.84 -17.76 13.86
CA LYS A 81 17.38 -16.37 14.06
C LYS A 81 16.34 -15.98 13.01
N THR A 82 16.50 -16.45 11.77
CA THR A 82 15.52 -16.27 10.70
C THR A 82 14.19 -16.92 11.06
N ALA A 83 14.19 -18.13 11.61
CA ALA A 83 12.98 -18.80 12.07
C ALA A 83 12.27 -18.03 13.20
N GLU A 84 13.02 -17.49 14.16
CA GLU A 84 12.48 -16.65 15.24
C GLU A 84 11.79 -15.39 14.72
N PHE A 85 12.36 -14.76 13.68
CA PHE A 85 11.72 -13.66 12.97
C PHE A 85 10.43 -14.13 12.28
N VAL A 86 10.49 -15.20 11.48
CA VAL A 86 9.35 -15.72 10.71
C VAL A 86 8.13 -15.96 11.59
N ARG A 87 8.28 -16.54 12.79
CA ARG A 87 7.16 -16.78 13.73
C ARG A 87 6.41 -15.49 14.14
N LYS A 88 7.09 -14.35 14.11
CA LYS A 88 6.59 -13.04 14.57
C LYS A 88 6.20 -12.10 13.41
N ALA A 89 6.51 -12.47 12.17
CA ALA A 89 6.55 -11.55 11.04
C ALA A 89 5.22 -11.37 10.28
N HIS A 90 4.10 -11.95 10.73
CA HIS A 90 2.83 -11.75 10.03
C HIS A 90 2.46 -10.25 9.99
N PRO A 91 2.33 -9.62 8.80
CA PRO A 91 2.24 -8.15 8.67
C PRO A 91 0.92 -7.54 9.15
N ILE A 92 -0.08 -8.37 9.43
CA ILE A 92 -1.44 -7.96 9.86
C ILE A 92 -1.71 -8.46 11.27
N ASN A 93 -1.45 -9.75 11.54
CA ASN A 93 -1.85 -10.38 12.80
C ASN A 93 -0.67 -10.56 13.78
N GLY A 94 0.56 -10.35 13.34
CA GLY A 94 1.77 -10.58 14.12
C GLY A 94 2.10 -9.44 15.10
N PRO A 95 3.06 -9.67 16.01
CA PRO A 95 3.60 -8.61 16.88
C PRO A 95 4.33 -7.50 16.09
N LEU A 96 4.83 -7.80 14.89
CA LEU A 96 5.50 -6.84 14.00
C LEU A 96 4.55 -6.19 12.98
N ARG A 97 3.23 -6.32 13.17
CA ARG A 97 2.22 -5.80 12.24
C ARG A 97 2.31 -4.28 12.07
N GLU A 98 2.14 -3.83 10.84
CA GLU A 98 2.03 -2.40 10.54
C GLU A 98 0.58 -1.95 10.41
N THR A 99 -0.37 -2.86 10.27
CA THR A 99 -1.81 -2.58 10.27
C THR A 99 -2.51 -3.24 11.46
N ARG A 100 -3.69 -2.73 11.86
CA ARG A 100 -4.48 -3.31 12.97
C ARG A 100 -5.63 -4.21 12.52
N LYS A 101 -6.23 -3.96 11.35
CA LYS A 101 -7.36 -4.73 10.82
C LYS A 101 -7.36 -4.61 9.30
N HIS A 102 -7.45 -5.75 8.63
CA HIS A 102 -7.72 -5.80 7.21
C HIS A 102 -9.09 -6.47 7.00
N TRP A 103 -9.83 -6.05 5.98
CA TRP A 103 -11.17 -6.56 5.71
C TRP A 103 -11.17 -7.95 5.07
N ALA A 104 -10.06 -8.32 4.42
CA ALA A 104 -9.87 -9.63 3.81
C ALA A 104 -8.95 -10.52 4.66
N GLU A 105 -9.22 -11.83 4.62
CA GLU A 105 -8.37 -12.84 5.22
C GLU A 105 -7.23 -13.23 4.27
N LEU A 106 -6.07 -12.57 4.41
CA LEU A 106 -4.88 -12.83 3.60
C LEU A 106 -4.06 -14.01 4.16
N LYS A 107 -4.56 -15.23 3.91
CA LYS A 107 -3.99 -16.50 4.39
C LYS A 107 -2.63 -16.83 3.79
N GLU A 108 -2.24 -16.16 2.71
CA GLU A 108 -0.91 -16.30 2.12
C GLU A 108 0.22 -16.00 3.12
N PHE A 109 0.03 -15.08 4.06
CA PHE A 109 1.06 -14.79 5.06
C PHE A 109 1.28 -15.96 6.03
N ASP A 110 0.21 -16.62 6.49
CA ASP A 110 0.35 -17.84 7.28
C ASP A 110 1.03 -18.96 6.48
N PHE A 111 0.68 -19.11 5.19
CA PHE A 111 1.37 -20.05 4.30
C PHE A 111 2.87 -19.74 4.21
N GLN A 112 3.24 -18.47 3.98
CA GLN A 112 4.63 -18.04 3.92
C GLN A 112 5.37 -18.34 5.22
N GLN A 113 4.73 -18.16 6.40
CA GLN A 113 5.33 -18.51 7.69
C GLN A 113 5.53 -20.02 7.83
N ILE A 114 4.50 -20.83 7.59
CA ILE A 114 4.55 -22.29 7.70
C ILE A 114 5.62 -22.85 6.76
N GLN A 115 5.57 -22.47 5.48
CA GLN A 115 6.49 -22.98 4.48
C GLN A 115 7.94 -22.58 4.76
N SER A 116 8.17 -21.34 5.21
CA SER A 116 9.51 -20.86 5.60
C SER A 116 10.08 -21.66 6.77
N LEU A 117 9.29 -21.92 7.82
CA LEU A 117 9.73 -22.74 8.95
C LEU A 117 10.09 -24.15 8.51
N LEU A 118 9.26 -24.78 7.68
CA LEU A 118 9.52 -26.12 7.18
C LEU A 118 10.79 -26.19 6.32
N TRP A 119 11.05 -25.19 5.47
CA TRP A 119 12.31 -25.09 4.71
C TRP A 119 13.54 -24.89 5.61
N LEU A 120 13.39 -24.18 6.73
CA LEU A 120 14.45 -24.01 7.72
C LEU A 120 14.68 -25.27 8.58
N GLY A 121 13.83 -26.31 8.45
CA GLY A 121 13.87 -27.52 9.26
C GLY A 121 13.25 -27.35 10.65
N GLU A 122 12.41 -26.32 10.82
CA GLU A 122 11.76 -25.96 12.08
C GLU A 122 10.31 -26.50 12.14
N ASP A 123 9.80 -26.68 13.36
CA ASP A 123 8.40 -27.09 13.56
C ASP A 123 7.42 -25.94 13.31
N ALA A 124 6.37 -26.21 12.55
CA ALA A 124 5.28 -25.26 12.27
C ALA A 124 3.98 -25.62 12.99
N GLY A 125 4.03 -26.48 14.02
CA GLY A 125 2.86 -27.02 14.72
C GLY A 125 1.97 -25.97 15.38
N ASP A 126 2.54 -24.84 15.80
CA ASP A 126 1.80 -23.71 16.40
C ASP A 126 0.69 -23.16 15.49
N PHE A 127 0.84 -23.32 14.17
CA PHE A 127 -0.14 -22.86 13.18
C PHE A 127 -1.31 -23.83 12.99
N LYS A 128 -1.26 -25.05 13.53
CA LYS A 128 -2.35 -26.03 13.36
C LYS A 128 -3.69 -25.49 13.82
N LYS A 129 -3.72 -24.76 14.94
CA LYS A 129 -4.96 -24.22 15.51
C LYS A 129 -5.66 -23.24 14.57
N ILE A 130 -4.93 -22.29 13.98
CA ILE A 130 -5.52 -21.32 13.06
C ILE A 130 -5.98 -22.00 11.76
N VAL A 131 -5.15 -22.89 11.20
CA VAL A 131 -5.45 -23.60 9.95
C VAL A 131 -6.64 -24.57 10.11
N GLN A 132 -6.77 -25.25 11.25
CA GLN A 132 -7.94 -26.08 11.56
C GLN A 132 -9.25 -25.27 11.61
N GLY A 133 -9.17 -23.98 11.95
CA GLY A 133 -10.31 -23.07 11.98
C GLY A 133 -10.86 -22.73 10.59
N TRP A 134 -10.04 -22.79 9.54
CA TRP A 134 -10.46 -22.54 8.16
C TRP A 134 -11.20 -23.74 7.59
N LYS A 135 -12.50 -23.83 7.89
CA LYS A 135 -13.39 -24.92 7.46
C LYS A 135 -14.28 -24.55 6.27
N ARG A 136 -14.34 -23.27 5.93
CA ARG A 136 -15.15 -22.72 4.83
C ARG A 136 -14.38 -21.60 4.14
N VAL A 137 -14.78 -21.33 2.91
CA VAL A 137 -14.33 -20.17 2.14
C VAL A 137 -14.69 -18.89 2.91
N SER A 138 -13.77 -17.92 2.94
CA SER A 138 -13.98 -16.67 3.67
C SER A 138 -15.09 -15.83 3.03
N PRO A 139 -15.87 -15.07 3.82
CA PRO A 139 -16.76 -14.07 3.26
C PRO A 139 -15.94 -12.93 2.63
N TYR A 140 -16.49 -12.29 1.61
CA TYR A 140 -15.89 -11.10 1.00
C TYR A 140 -16.97 -10.01 0.84
N THR A 141 -16.60 -8.75 1.04
CA THR A 141 -17.58 -7.65 1.17
C THR A 141 -17.82 -6.92 -0.15
N ALA A 142 -19.09 -6.59 -0.42
CA ALA A 142 -19.51 -5.77 -1.56
C ALA A 142 -19.02 -4.31 -1.49
N ALA A 143 -18.44 -3.91 -0.35
CA ALA A 143 -17.75 -2.65 -0.20
C ALA A 143 -16.49 -2.55 -1.08
N TYR A 144 -15.84 -3.68 -1.42
CA TYR A 144 -14.62 -3.69 -2.24
C TYR A 144 -14.84 -4.36 -3.60
N GLU A 145 -15.49 -5.53 -3.64
CA GLU A 145 -15.74 -6.28 -4.88
C GLU A 145 -17.22 -6.59 -5.03
N LYS A 146 -17.82 -6.23 -6.16
CA LYS A 146 -19.27 -6.29 -6.38
C LYS A 146 -19.84 -7.69 -6.19
N GLY A 147 -19.19 -8.70 -6.75
CA GLY A 147 -19.64 -10.09 -6.71
C GLY A 147 -19.39 -10.80 -5.38
N GLN A 148 -18.80 -10.11 -4.39
CA GLN A 148 -18.39 -10.70 -3.11
C GLN A 148 -17.52 -11.95 -3.30
N ASN A 149 -16.70 -11.98 -4.35
CA ASN A 149 -15.81 -13.08 -4.67
C ASN A 149 -14.58 -13.02 -3.78
N PRO A 150 -14.40 -13.97 -2.85
CA PRO A 150 -13.18 -14.07 -2.07
C PRO A 150 -12.02 -14.36 -3.02
N VAL A 151 -10.87 -13.72 -2.79
CA VAL A 151 -9.69 -13.82 -3.65
C VAL A 151 -9.24 -15.28 -3.74
N PHE A 152 -9.36 -15.89 -4.91
CA PHE A 152 -9.15 -17.32 -5.14
C PHE A 152 -7.82 -17.83 -4.59
N ARG A 153 -6.73 -17.08 -4.85
CA ARG A 153 -5.40 -17.40 -4.33
C ARG A 153 -5.39 -17.47 -2.79
N GLN A 154 -6.07 -16.55 -2.10
CA GLN A 154 -6.11 -16.54 -0.64
C GLN A 154 -6.90 -17.74 -0.08
N GLU A 155 -7.94 -18.18 -0.78
CA GLU A 155 -8.76 -19.32 -0.34
C GLU A 155 -8.01 -20.64 -0.45
N VAL A 156 -7.31 -20.88 -1.57
CA VAL A 156 -6.56 -22.14 -1.75
C VAL A 156 -5.36 -22.27 -0.82
N HIS A 157 -4.81 -21.17 -0.28
CA HIS A 157 -3.78 -21.25 0.76
C HIS A 157 -4.26 -22.01 2.01
N SER A 158 -5.56 -22.03 2.29
CA SER A 158 -6.13 -22.87 3.36
C SER A 158 -5.80 -24.35 3.15
N ILE A 159 -5.84 -24.82 1.90
CA ILE A 159 -5.57 -26.20 1.52
C ILE A 159 -4.07 -26.49 1.63
N PHE A 160 -3.22 -25.60 1.11
CA PHE A 160 -1.77 -25.79 1.19
C PHE A 160 -1.30 -25.84 2.64
N CYS A 161 -1.77 -24.93 3.50
CA CYS A 161 -1.44 -24.94 4.92
C CYS A 161 -1.85 -26.25 5.60
N ARG A 162 -3.03 -26.80 5.27
CA ARG A 162 -3.47 -28.11 5.79
C ARG A 162 -2.56 -29.23 5.33
N GLN A 163 -2.19 -29.25 4.05
CA GLN A 163 -1.29 -30.25 3.49
C GLN A 163 0.09 -30.21 4.17
N LEU A 164 0.66 -29.01 4.30
CA LEU A 164 1.97 -28.80 4.93
C LEU A 164 1.99 -29.23 6.40
N LEU A 165 0.89 -29.04 7.12
CA LEU A 165 0.78 -29.41 8.54
C LEU A 165 0.28 -30.84 8.79
N GLY A 166 0.01 -31.61 7.72
CA GLY A 166 -0.53 -32.98 7.80
C GLY A 166 -1.92 -33.04 8.44
N LEU A 167 -2.74 -32.01 8.24
CA LEU A 167 -4.12 -31.96 8.74
C LEU A 167 -5.06 -32.73 7.80
N PRO A 168 -6.16 -33.31 8.33
CA PRO A 168 -7.15 -34.01 7.51
C PRO A 168 -7.79 -33.08 6.47
N MET A 169 -7.94 -33.60 5.24
CA MET A 169 -8.55 -32.87 4.12
C MET A 169 -10.05 -33.10 4.01
N ASP A 170 -10.55 -34.25 4.46
CA ASP A 170 -11.96 -34.67 4.42
C ASP A 170 -12.91 -33.63 5.01
N GLU A 171 -12.49 -32.92 6.06
CA GLU A 171 -13.26 -31.84 6.69
C GLU A 171 -13.54 -30.65 5.76
N ILE A 172 -12.73 -30.44 4.72
CA ILE A 172 -12.83 -29.26 3.83
C ILE A 172 -13.15 -29.60 2.39
N VAL A 173 -13.05 -30.87 1.98
CA VAL A 173 -13.30 -31.30 0.58
C VAL A 173 -14.67 -30.83 0.09
N SER A 174 -15.72 -30.95 0.88
CA SER A 174 -17.07 -30.56 0.43
C SER A 174 -17.18 -29.06 0.15
N GLY A 175 -16.73 -28.21 1.08
CA GLY A 175 -16.84 -26.75 0.93
C GLY A 175 -15.86 -26.17 -0.09
N PHE A 176 -14.58 -26.49 0.04
CA PHE A 176 -13.55 -25.97 -0.86
C PHE A 176 -13.56 -26.67 -2.23
N GLY A 177 -13.93 -27.95 -2.30
CA GLY A 177 -14.03 -28.67 -3.57
C GLY A 177 -15.10 -28.13 -4.49
N GLN A 178 -16.28 -27.76 -3.94
CA GLN A 178 -17.30 -27.05 -4.71
C GLN A 178 -16.78 -25.68 -5.17
N TYR A 179 -16.22 -24.89 -4.26
CA TYR A 179 -15.68 -23.57 -4.59
C TYR A 179 -14.64 -23.64 -5.71
N ILE A 180 -13.68 -24.56 -5.65
CA ILE A 180 -12.66 -24.76 -6.69
C ILE A 180 -13.29 -25.17 -8.02
N SER A 181 -14.24 -26.10 -8.00
CA SER A 181 -14.91 -26.58 -9.21
C SER A 181 -15.66 -25.45 -9.92
N GLU A 182 -16.28 -24.54 -9.17
CA GLU A 182 -16.95 -23.36 -9.71
C GLU A 182 -15.96 -22.36 -10.34
N ARG A 183 -14.66 -22.40 -10.02
CA ARG A 183 -13.64 -21.51 -10.61
C ARG A 183 -12.91 -22.15 -11.79
N GLU A 184 -13.12 -23.45 -12.04
CA GLU A 184 -12.54 -24.16 -13.18
C GLU A 184 -13.28 -23.81 -14.48
N ARG A 185 -12.53 -23.40 -15.49
CA ARG A 185 -13.03 -23.12 -16.85
C ARG A 185 -13.13 -24.42 -17.64
N LYS A 186 -13.89 -24.41 -18.74
CA LYS A 186 -14.08 -25.58 -19.62
C LYS A 186 -12.76 -26.15 -20.18
N ASN A 187 -11.74 -25.30 -20.35
CA ASN A 187 -10.40 -25.71 -20.81
C ASN A 187 -9.49 -26.22 -19.67
N GLY A 188 -9.99 -26.31 -18.44
CA GLY A 188 -9.25 -26.72 -17.23
C GLY A 188 -8.42 -25.61 -16.57
N SER A 189 -8.46 -24.38 -17.08
CA SER A 189 -7.84 -23.21 -16.42
C SER A 189 -8.70 -22.72 -15.24
N PHE A 190 -8.17 -21.84 -14.40
CA PHE A 190 -8.89 -21.26 -13.26
C PHE A 190 -8.85 -19.74 -13.26
N ASN A 191 -9.84 -19.11 -12.65
CA ASN A 191 -9.83 -17.68 -12.37
C ASN A 191 -10.55 -17.33 -11.05
N ASN A 192 -10.60 -16.04 -10.67
CA ASN A 192 -11.16 -15.59 -9.39
C ASN A 192 -12.68 -15.76 -9.30
N THR A 193 -13.40 -15.30 -10.33
CA THR A 193 -14.86 -15.38 -10.42
C THR A 193 -15.32 -16.78 -10.85
N PRO A 194 -16.58 -17.15 -10.55
CA PRO A 194 -17.17 -18.38 -11.05
C PRO A 194 -17.15 -18.48 -12.58
N SER A 195 -16.94 -19.68 -13.11
CA SER A 195 -16.89 -19.98 -14.55
C SER A 195 -18.19 -19.70 -15.29
N SER A 196 -19.29 -19.47 -14.56
CA SER A 196 -20.58 -19.07 -15.12
C SER A 196 -20.55 -17.68 -15.76
N ASP A 197 -19.53 -16.86 -15.47
CA ASP A 197 -19.32 -15.57 -16.14
C ASP A 197 -18.83 -15.70 -17.59
N GLY A 198 -18.42 -16.90 -18.01
CA GLY A 198 -17.95 -17.17 -19.38
C GLY A 198 -16.56 -16.65 -19.71
N SER A 199 -15.83 -16.08 -18.74
CA SER A 199 -14.46 -15.59 -18.92
C SER A 199 -13.45 -16.73 -19.03
N ASP A 200 -12.27 -16.44 -19.59
CA ASP A 200 -11.14 -17.38 -19.62
C ASP A 200 -10.37 -17.38 -18.27
N GLY A 201 -9.39 -18.28 -18.15
CA GLY A 201 -8.53 -18.40 -16.97
C GLY A 201 -7.48 -17.30 -16.83
N HIS A 202 -6.89 -17.23 -15.64
CA HIS A 202 -5.68 -16.47 -15.33
C HIS A 202 -4.58 -17.46 -14.93
N LEU A 203 -3.37 -17.26 -15.42
CA LEU A 203 -2.31 -18.26 -15.37
C LEU A 203 -1.87 -18.58 -13.93
N VAL A 204 -1.73 -17.56 -13.08
CA VAL A 204 -1.40 -17.75 -11.65
C VAL A 204 -2.53 -18.48 -10.92
N ASN A 205 -3.79 -18.08 -11.15
CA ASN A 205 -4.95 -18.76 -10.56
C ASN A 205 -5.01 -20.21 -11.04
N THR A 206 -4.67 -20.48 -12.31
CA THR A 206 -4.61 -21.83 -12.87
C THR A 206 -3.58 -22.68 -12.15
N CYS A 207 -2.35 -22.19 -11.96
CA CYS A 207 -1.33 -22.91 -11.20
C CYS A 207 -1.81 -23.27 -9.79
N PHE A 208 -2.33 -22.28 -9.08
CA PHE A 208 -2.86 -22.45 -7.74
C PHE A 208 -4.05 -23.42 -7.67
N GLY A 209 -4.97 -23.37 -8.63
CA GLY A 209 -6.11 -24.28 -8.73
C GLY A 209 -5.70 -25.72 -9.01
N LEU A 210 -4.74 -25.94 -9.91
CA LEU A 210 -4.20 -27.27 -10.21
C LEU A 210 -3.49 -27.86 -8.98
N CYS A 211 -2.71 -27.07 -8.26
CA CYS A 211 -2.11 -27.49 -6.99
C CYS A 211 -3.18 -27.82 -5.93
N ALA A 212 -4.20 -26.97 -5.78
CA ALA A 212 -5.26 -27.21 -4.80
C ALA A 212 -6.02 -28.51 -5.07
N ARG A 213 -6.31 -28.80 -6.34
CA ARG A 213 -6.93 -30.06 -6.75
C ARG A 213 -6.06 -31.27 -6.44
N ASP A 214 -4.77 -31.20 -6.77
CA ASP A 214 -3.81 -32.27 -6.46
C ASP A 214 -3.75 -32.54 -4.95
N ALA A 215 -3.68 -31.48 -4.13
CA ALA A 215 -3.70 -31.58 -2.66
C ALA A 215 -4.99 -32.23 -2.11
N LEU A 216 -6.13 -32.01 -2.76
CA LEU A 216 -7.41 -32.63 -2.42
C LEU A 216 -7.58 -34.03 -3.03
N GLY A 217 -6.59 -34.55 -3.76
CA GLY A 217 -6.68 -35.85 -4.45
C GLY A 217 -7.60 -35.84 -5.66
N ILE A 218 -7.93 -34.66 -6.19
CA ILE A 218 -8.77 -34.47 -7.37
C ILE A 218 -7.86 -34.40 -8.60
N LYS A 219 -8.07 -35.30 -9.56
CA LYS A 219 -7.23 -35.38 -10.77
C LYS A 219 -7.36 -34.12 -11.63
N ASN A 220 -6.23 -33.57 -12.05
CA ASN A 220 -6.18 -32.44 -12.99
C ASN A 220 -6.46 -32.86 -14.44
N SER A 221 -7.14 -31.98 -15.19
CA SER A 221 -7.35 -32.16 -16.62
C SER A 221 -6.07 -31.87 -17.39
N LYS A 222 -5.61 -32.83 -18.22
CA LYS A 222 -4.48 -32.59 -19.13
C LYS A 222 -4.80 -31.61 -20.26
N ALA A 223 -6.08 -31.28 -20.48
CA ALA A 223 -6.49 -30.35 -21.53
C ALA A 223 -5.96 -28.92 -21.30
N VAL A 224 -5.67 -28.55 -20.04
CA VAL A 224 -5.15 -27.22 -19.70
C VAL A 224 -3.73 -26.99 -20.22
N SER A 225 -2.94 -28.05 -20.47
CA SER A 225 -1.58 -27.92 -21.01
C SER A 225 -1.54 -27.12 -22.30
N SER A 226 -2.47 -27.37 -23.22
CA SER A 226 -2.55 -26.64 -24.49
C SER A 226 -2.88 -25.16 -24.28
N TRP A 227 -3.63 -24.81 -23.24
CA TRP A 227 -3.90 -23.42 -22.88
C TRP A 227 -2.65 -22.76 -22.30
N LEU A 228 -1.97 -23.42 -21.36
CA LEU A 228 -0.72 -22.93 -20.74
C LEU A 228 0.37 -22.66 -21.78
N LYS A 229 0.55 -23.57 -22.75
CA LYS A 229 1.53 -23.41 -23.84
C LYS A 229 1.27 -22.18 -24.70
N ARG A 230 0.00 -21.84 -24.96
CA ARG A 230 -0.36 -20.65 -25.74
C ARG A 230 -0.14 -19.34 -24.98
N CYS A 231 0.04 -19.37 -23.67
CA CYS A 231 0.47 -18.20 -22.90
C CYS A 231 1.95 -17.88 -23.12
N GLN A 232 2.74 -18.79 -23.69
CA GLN A 232 4.13 -18.54 -24.04
C GLN A 232 4.24 -17.63 -25.26
N ARG A 233 5.07 -16.60 -25.17
CA ARG A 233 5.40 -15.67 -26.26
C ARG A 233 6.65 -16.13 -27.00
N GLU A 234 6.88 -15.56 -28.18
CA GLU A 234 8.03 -15.91 -29.04
C GLU A 234 9.39 -15.70 -28.35
N ASN A 235 9.49 -14.69 -27.49
CA ASN A 235 10.70 -14.42 -26.70
C ASN A 235 10.93 -15.41 -25.55
N GLY A 236 9.99 -16.33 -25.30
CA GLY A 236 10.06 -17.38 -24.29
C GLY A 236 9.31 -17.11 -23.00
N GLY A 237 9.00 -15.84 -22.69
CA GLY A 237 8.26 -15.45 -21.49
C GLY A 237 6.76 -15.76 -21.61
N PHE A 238 6.04 -15.70 -20.50
CA PHE A 238 4.60 -16.01 -20.45
C PHE A 238 3.78 -14.80 -20.03
N THR A 239 2.61 -14.64 -20.66
CA THR A 239 1.55 -13.68 -20.28
C THR A 239 0.51 -14.34 -19.36
N TRP A 240 -0.36 -13.54 -18.75
CA TRP A 240 -1.38 -14.04 -17.80
C TRP A 240 -2.51 -14.86 -18.43
N CYS A 241 -2.70 -14.76 -19.74
CA CYS A 241 -3.57 -15.62 -20.56
C CYS A 241 -3.01 -15.65 -22.01
N PRO A 242 -3.57 -16.46 -22.94
CA PRO A 242 -3.01 -16.61 -24.29
C PRO A 242 -2.99 -15.32 -25.14
N SER A 243 -4.02 -14.49 -25.02
CA SER A 243 -4.20 -13.28 -25.83
C SER A 243 -4.76 -12.13 -24.96
N PRO A 244 -3.97 -11.60 -24.03
CA PRO A 244 -4.44 -10.58 -23.10
C PRO A 244 -4.73 -9.27 -23.83
N ALA A 245 -5.92 -8.70 -23.63
CA ALA A 245 -6.29 -7.40 -24.18
C ALA A 245 -5.68 -6.21 -23.39
N ILE A 246 -5.32 -6.46 -22.13
CA ILE A 246 -4.76 -5.48 -21.17
C ILE A 246 -3.68 -6.18 -20.35
N GLY A 247 -2.68 -5.43 -19.87
CA GLY A 247 -1.55 -6.02 -19.15
C GLY A 247 -0.83 -7.08 -20.00
N ASN A 248 -0.69 -6.81 -21.31
CA ASN A 248 -0.04 -7.69 -22.28
C ASN A 248 1.48 -7.64 -22.10
N VAL A 249 1.95 -8.22 -21.00
CA VAL A 249 3.36 -8.24 -20.59
C VAL A 249 3.77 -9.64 -20.16
N GLU A 250 4.97 -10.03 -20.53
CA GLU A 250 5.62 -11.21 -19.97
C GLU A 250 6.11 -10.92 -18.55
N ASP A 251 5.97 -11.90 -17.66
CA ASP A 251 6.29 -11.75 -16.24
C ASP A 251 6.90 -13.03 -15.67
N VAL A 252 7.82 -12.88 -14.73
CA VAL A 252 8.43 -14.03 -14.05
C VAL A 252 7.38 -14.83 -13.26
N ALA A 253 6.34 -14.18 -12.71
CA ALA A 253 5.27 -14.86 -11.98
C ALA A 253 4.40 -15.71 -12.91
N TYR A 254 4.10 -15.21 -14.11
CA TYR A 254 3.37 -15.97 -15.13
C TYR A 254 4.21 -17.12 -15.67
N THR A 255 5.50 -16.88 -15.92
CA THR A 255 6.42 -17.92 -16.39
C THR A 255 6.60 -19.01 -15.32
N TRP A 256 6.80 -18.62 -14.06
CA TRP A 256 6.87 -19.54 -12.92
C TRP A 256 5.62 -20.39 -12.80
N ALA A 257 4.44 -19.77 -12.78
CA ALA A 257 3.17 -20.48 -12.67
C ALA A 257 2.93 -21.43 -13.86
N ALA A 258 3.40 -21.08 -15.06
CA ALA A 258 3.25 -21.92 -16.26
C ALA A 258 4.12 -23.17 -16.16
N ILE A 259 5.40 -22.98 -15.83
CA ILE A 259 6.37 -24.07 -15.72
C ILE A 259 6.01 -25.02 -14.57
N HIS A 260 5.52 -24.51 -13.44
CA HIS A 260 5.00 -25.34 -12.36
C HIS A 260 3.77 -26.15 -12.78
N SER A 261 2.80 -25.49 -13.42
CA SER A 261 1.58 -26.16 -13.90
C SER A 261 1.91 -27.27 -14.89
N LEU A 262 2.80 -27.00 -15.85
CA LEU A 262 3.22 -27.97 -16.86
C LEU A 262 3.99 -29.14 -16.21
N LYS A 263 4.86 -28.87 -15.24
CA LYS A 263 5.53 -29.93 -14.47
C LYS A 263 4.53 -30.82 -13.73
N LEU A 264 3.52 -30.23 -13.07
CA LEU A 264 2.47 -30.99 -12.37
C LEU A 264 1.66 -31.87 -13.32
N LEU A 265 1.53 -31.46 -14.58
CA LEU A 265 0.81 -32.20 -15.63
C LEU A 265 1.69 -33.20 -16.40
N ASP A 266 2.98 -33.30 -16.04
CA ASP A 266 4.00 -34.07 -16.74
C ASP A 266 4.13 -33.63 -18.23
N ASP A 267 4.20 -32.32 -18.44
CA ASP A 267 4.34 -31.66 -19.75
C ASP A 267 5.44 -30.57 -19.70
N LYS A 268 5.73 -29.96 -20.85
CA LYS A 268 6.79 -28.96 -21.04
C LYS A 268 6.25 -27.70 -21.71
N PRO A 269 6.91 -26.54 -21.58
CA PRO A 269 6.58 -25.36 -22.37
C PRO A 269 6.76 -25.64 -23.87
N GLU A 270 6.09 -24.85 -24.71
CA GLU A 270 6.15 -24.97 -26.17
C GLU A 270 7.58 -24.83 -26.68
N ASN A 271 8.31 -23.85 -26.15
CA ASN A 271 9.73 -23.63 -26.41
C ASN A 271 10.52 -23.54 -25.11
N VAL A 272 11.12 -24.66 -24.69
CA VAL A 272 11.94 -24.74 -23.46
C VAL A 272 13.16 -23.81 -23.55
N ASN A 273 13.83 -23.76 -24.70
CA ASN A 273 15.08 -23.01 -24.84
C ASN A 273 14.85 -21.49 -24.79
N GLU A 274 13.81 -20.99 -25.47
CA GLU A 274 13.47 -19.57 -25.37
C GLU A 274 12.99 -19.22 -23.95
N CYS A 275 12.27 -20.11 -23.25
CA CYS A 275 11.92 -19.88 -21.83
C CYS A 275 13.18 -19.72 -20.96
N ILE A 276 14.16 -20.61 -21.09
CA ILE A 276 15.44 -20.52 -20.35
C ILE A 276 16.17 -19.21 -20.67
N LYS A 277 16.24 -18.85 -21.95
CA LYS A 277 16.88 -17.60 -22.41
C LYS A 277 16.16 -16.36 -21.88
N TRP A 278 14.82 -16.37 -21.85
CA TRP A 278 14.01 -15.31 -21.28
C TRP A 278 14.27 -15.14 -19.78
N ILE A 279 14.24 -16.23 -19.00
CA ILE A 279 14.58 -16.20 -17.58
C ILE A 279 16.02 -15.70 -17.36
N GLY A 280 16.97 -16.15 -18.19
CA GLY A 280 18.35 -15.66 -18.15
C GLY A 280 18.50 -14.17 -18.47
N SER A 281 17.54 -13.56 -19.17
CA SER A 281 17.52 -12.11 -19.45
C SER A 281 17.10 -11.26 -18.25
N LEU A 282 16.50 -11.88 -17.23
CA LEU A 282 16.09 -11.24 -15.99
C LEU A 282 17.24 -11.09 -14.98
N TRP A 283 18.37 -11.78 -15.19
CA TRP A 283 19.55 -11.74 -14.31
C TRP A 283 20.20 -10.35 -14.30
N ASN A 284 20.54 -9.86 -13.11
CA ASN A 284 21.29 -8.62 -12.89
C ASN A 284 22.68 -8.87 -12.30
N GLU A 285 23.60 -7.92 -12.46
CA GLU A 285 25.00 -8.06 -12.00
C GLU A 285 25.13 -8.28 -10.48
N ASP A 286 24.16 -7.83 -9.69
CA ASP A 286 24.13 -8.04 -8.25
C ASP A 286 23.91 -9.51 -7.85
N GLY A 287 23.42 -10.36 -8.77
CA GLY A 287 23.11 -11.77 -8.54
C GLY A 287 21.63 -12.06 -8.31
N GLY A 288 20.78 -11.03 -8.29
CA GLY A 288 19.34 -11.18 -8.26
C GLY A 288 18.73 -11.21 -9.66
N PHE A 289 17.42 -11.42 -9.70
CA PHE A 289 16.61 -11.32 -10.93
C PHE A 289 15.54 -10.24 -10.78
N GLY A 290 15.34 -9.46 -11.84
CA GLY A 290 14.16 -8.63 -12.02
C GLY A 290 12.93 -9.45 -12.36
N ASP A 291 11.76 -8.84 -12.23
CA ASP A 291 10.49 -9.45 -12.67
C ASP A 291 10.28 -9.41 -14.19
N ARG A 292 10.97 -8.46 -14.85
CA ARG A 292 11.02 -8.25 -16.30
C ARG A 292 12.43 -7.89 -16.77
N PRO A 293 12.74 -8.06 -18.07
CA PRO A 293 14.05 -7.71 -18.59
C PRO A 293 14.38 -6.23 -18.34
N GLY A 294 15.46 -5.98 -17.58
CA GLY A 294 15.92 -4.63 -17.22
C GLY A 294 15.33 -4.04 -15.94
N ALA A 295 14.40 -4.73 -15.27
CA ALA A 295 13.94 -4.34 -13.94
C ALA A 295 15.03 -4.62 -12.88
N ALA A 296 15.00 -3.83 -11.80
CA ALA A 296 15.87 -4.05 -10.64
C ALA A 296 15.59 -5.41 -9.99
N SER A 297 16.60 -5.98 -9.34
CA SER A 297 16.47 -7.26 -8.66
C SER A 297 15.42 -7.20 -7.55
N MET A 298 14.48 -8.16 -7.59
CA MET A 298 13.42 -8.29 -6.60
C MET A 298 13.49 -9.67 -5.93
N PRO A 299 13.33 -9.79 -4.60
CA PRO A 299 13.48 -11.06 -3.89
C PRO A 299 12.54 -12.16 -4.43
N MET A 300 11.24 -11.87 -4.59
CA MET A 300 10.28 -12.83 -5.13
C MET A 300 10.60 -13.25 -6.57
N ALA A 301 11.04 -12.31 -7.41
CA ALA A 301 11.43 -12.61 -8.79
C ALA A 301 12.69 -13.49 -8.84
N THR A 302 13.66 -13.23 -7.96
CA THR A 302 14.88 -14.04 -7.80
C THR A 302 14.52 -15.49 -7.44
N TYR A 303 13.67 -15.68 -6.44
CA TYR A 303 13.19 -17.00 -6.06
C TYR A 303 12.48 -17.72 -7.23
N MET A 304 11.53 -17.05 -7.88
CA MET A 304 10.76 -17.62 -8.98
C MET A 304 11.65 -18.00 -10.19
N ALA A 305 12.62 -17.16 -10.55
CA ALA A 305 13.55 -17.43 -11.64
C ALA A 305 14.45 -18.63 -11.34
N LEU A 306 15.03 -18.70 -10.14
CA LEU A 306 15.85 -19.84 -9.70
C LEU A 306 15.05 -21.15 -9.71
N ASP A 307 13.81 -21.09 -9.24
CA ASP A 307 12.91 -22.25 -9.18
C ASP A 307 12.52 -22.75 -10.59
N VAL A 308 12.23 -21.83 -11.52
CA VAL A 308 12.02 -22.19 -12.94
C VAL A 308 13.24 -22.86 -13.55
N LEU A 309 14.43 -22.29 -13.35
CA LEU A 309 15.69 -22.84 -13.84
C LEU A 309 15.96 -24.23 -13.25
N SER A 310 15.69 -24.43 -11.96
CA SER A 310 15.79 -25.72 -11.28
C SER A 310 14.85 -26.77 -11.89
N ILE A 311 13.59 -26.40 -12.16
CA ILE A 311 12.60 -27.29 -12.79
C ILE A 311 13.04 -27.69 -14.20
N LEU A 312 13.53 -26.73 -14.98
CA LEU A 312 13.99 -26.95 -16.35
C LEU A 312 15.38 -27.59 -16.42
N LYS A 313 16.04 -27.79 -15.27
CA LYS A 313 17.42 -28.30 -15.15
C LYS A 313 18.41 -27.46 -15.98
N ALA A 314 18.24 -26.15 -15.91
CA ALA A 314 19.02 -25.16 -16.64
C ALA A 314 19.80 -24.27 -15.68
N LEU A 315 20.84 -23.61 -16.20
CA LEU A 315 21.64 -22.65 -15.47
C LEU A 315 21.55 -21.28 -16.14
N PRO A 316 21.50 -20.18 -15.38
CA PRO A 316 21.58 -18.84 -15.92
C PRO A 316 22.99 -18.58 -16.43
N GLU A 317 23.09 -17.83 -17.52
CA GLU A 317 24.36 -17.22 -17.92
C GLU A 317 24.69 -16.09 -16.95
N ILE A 318 25.88 -16.12 -16.35
CA ILE A 318 26.35 -15.02 -15.51
C ILE A 318 26.66 -13.82 -16.42
N LYS A 319 25.83 -12.78 -16.34
CA LYS A 319 25.99 -11.54 -17.11
C LYS A 319 26.42 -10.40 -16.20
N ARG A 320 27.42 -9.63 -16.65
CA ARG A 320 27.79 -8.33 -16.05
C ARG A 320 26.94 -7.24 -16.69
N ARG A 321 25.66 -7.19 -16.34
CA ARG A 321 24.79 -6.09 -16.74
C ARG A 321 24.80 -5.03 -15.65
N ALA A 322 25.51 -3.93 -15.91
CA ALA A 322 25.51 -2.78 -15.01
C ALA A 322 24.07 -2.31 -14.77
N LEU A 323 23.73 -2.10 -13.50
CA LEU A 323 22.48 -1.43 -13.15
C LEU A 323 22.49 -0.02 -13.77
N PRO A 324 21.34 0.49 -14.22
CA PRO A 324 21.24 1.86 -14.72
C PRO A 324 21.80 2.83 -13.67
N ARG A 325 22.73 3.70 -14.08
CA ARG A 325 23.21 4.76 -13.19
C ARG A 325 22.06 5.73 -12.93
N PRO A 326 21.83 6.15 -11.67
CA PRO A 326 20.86 7.19 -11.38
C PRO A 326 21.17 8.45 -12.20
N ALA A 327 20.13 9.09 -12.73
CA ALA A 327 20.29 10.40 -13.33
C ALA A 327 20.80 11.40 -12.29
N LEU A 328 21.69 12.31 -12.69
CA LEU A 328 22.08 13.44 -11.86
C LEU A 328 20.85 14.32 -11.61
N ILE A 329 20.54 14.56 -10.35
CA ILE A 329 19.42 15.41 -9.95
C ILE A 329 19.98 16.80 -9.64
N SER A 330 19.36 17.84 -10.19
CA SER A 330 19.82 19.23 -10.08
C SER A 330 19.79 19.74 -8.64
N ASP A 331 20.87 20.37 -8.18
CA ASP A 331 20.95 21.01 -6.85
C ASP A 331 19.98 22.18 -6.68
N LYS A 332 19.47 22.74 -7.78
CA LYS A 332 18.48 23.84 -7.77
C LYS A 332 17.13 23.42 -7.21
N LEU A 333 16.83 22.13 -7.21
CA LEU A 333 15.56 21.62 -6.73
C LEU A 333 15.44 21.82 -5.22
N GLN A 334 14.22 22.07 -4.77
CA GLN A 334 13.81 22.15 -3.37
C GLN A 334 12.84 21.01 -3.04
N ALA A 335 12.61 20.76 -1.76
CA ALA A 335 11.69 19.74 -1.27
C ALA A 335 10.38 20.39 -0.78
N PHE A 336 9.28 19.99 -1.42
CA PHE A 336 7.93 20.45 -1.11
C PHE A 336 7.05 19.28 -0.69
N SER A 337 5.90 19.57 -0.08
CA SER A 337 4.95 18.53 0.33
C SER A 337 3.56 18.72 -0.29
N ILE A 338 2.97 17.58 -0.63
CA ILE A 338 1.63 17.45 -1.19
C ILE A 338 0.84 16.39 -0.41
N GLN A 339 -0.44 16.65 -0.21
CA GLN A 339 -1.36 15.78 0.50
C GLN A 339 -2.54 15.46 -0.41
N PHE A 340 -2.94 14.21 -0.42
CA PHE A 340 -4.08 13.70 -1.19
C PHE A 340 -5.17 13.26 -0.22
N GLU A 341 -6.41 13.50 -0.62
CA GLU A 341 -7.59 13.23 0.21
C GLU A 341 -7.47 13.78 1.64
N ALA A 342 -6.82 14.93 1.78
CA ALA A 342 -6.76 15.69 3.01
C ALA A 342 -8.14 16.29 3.32
N PRO A 343 -8.38 16.77 4.56
CA PRO A 343 -9.65 17.37 4.94
C PRO A 343 -10.14 18.42 3.94
N GLY A 344 -11.39 18.27 3.49
CA GLY A 344 -12.04 19.11 2.49
C GLY A 344 -13.28 19.85 3.01
N GLU A 345 -13.41 19.96 4.32
CA GLU A 345 -14.54 20.58 5.03
C GLU A 345 -14.08 21.20 6.36
N GLY A 346 -15.00 21.95 7.00
CA GLY A 346 -14.78 22.62 8.29
C GLY A 346 -14.08 23.98 8.16
N SER A 347 -13.40 24.41 9.21
CA SER A 347 -12.81 25.77 9.30
C SER A 347 -11.75 26.03 8.22
N PRO A 348 -11.98 26.99 7.30
CA PRO A 348 -10.95 27.43 6.35
C PRO A 348 -9.73 28.05 7.06
N ALA A 349 -9.94 28.82 8.14
CA ALA A 349 -8.87 29.48 8.87
C ALA A 349 -7.90 28.47 9.51
N GLU A 350 -8.45 27.42 10.16
CA GLU A 350 -7.66 26.35 10.77
C GLU A 350 -6.96 25.50 9.72
N THR A 351 -7.62 25.22 8.59
CA THR A 351 -7.02 24.47 7.48
C THR A 351 -5.80 25.19 6.91
N VAL A 352 -5.92 26.49 6.66
CA VAL A 352 -4.81 27.33 6.17
C VAL A 352 -3.69 27.42 7.19
N GLU A 353 -4.02 27.50 8.48
CA GLU A 353 -3.01 27.50 9.55
C GLU A 353 -2.29 26.15 9.64
N MET A 354 -3.01 25.02 9.52
CA MET A 354 -2.42 23.69 9.44
C MET A 354 -1.46 23.59 8.26
N ALA A 355 -1.86 24.08 7.08
CA ALA A 355 -1.00 24.07 5.92
C ALA A 355 0.31 24.83 6.16
N ARG A 356 0.24 26.00 6.80
CA ARG A 356 1.41 26.81 7.16
C ARG A 356 2.32 26.09 8.16
N GLN A 357 1.77 25.62 9.29
CA GLN A 357 2.54 24.99 10.37
C GLN A 357 3.22 23.71 9.90
N LEU A 358 2.49 22.89 9.13
CA LEU A 358 2.98 21.63 8.61
C LEU A 358 3.77 21.80 7.30
N ARG A 359 3.92 23.00 6.75
CA ARG A 359 4.64 23.25 5.48
C ARG A 359 4.06 22.43 4.32
N ILE A 360 2.74 22.45 4.22
CA ILE A 360 1.97 21.86 3.13
C ILE A 360 1.87 22.89 2.02
N HIS A 361 2.34 22.49 0.84
CA HIS A 361 2.39 23.37 -0.31
C HIS A 361 1.22 23.13 -1.26
N LEU A 362 0.81 21.86 -1.37
CA LEU A 362 -0.29 21.42 -2.24
C LEU A 362 -1.28 20.60 -1.40
N TRP A 363 -2.50 21.10 -1.23
CA TRP A 363 -3.55 20.47 -0.42
C TRP A 363 -4.67 19.92 -1.30
N GLY A 364 -4.68 18.60 -1.50
CA GLY A 364 -5.76 17.88 -2.18
C GLY A 364 -6.90 17.62 -1.21
N ALA A 365 -7.97 18.41 -1.32
CA ALA A 365 -9.15 18.35 -0.48
C ALA A 365 -10.09 17.23 -0.94
N LYS A 366 -10.44 16.35 -0.01
CA LYS A 366 -11.32 15.19 -0.26
C LYS A 366 -12.77 15.59 -0.40
N ASN A 367 -13.40 15.25 -1.53
CA ASN A 367 -14.84 15.32 -1.76
C ASN A 367 -15.45 16.68 -1.33
N SER A 368 -14.69 17.76 -1.54
CA SER A 368 -14.97 19.07 -0.94
C SER A 368 -16.09 19.81 -1.66
N ASN A 369 -16.87 20.59 -0.90
CA ASN A 369 -17.79 21.57 -1.50
C ASN A 369 -16.99 22.60 -2.34
N PRO A 370 -17.35 22.86 -3.61
CA PRO A 370 -16.66 23.85 -4.45
C PRO A 370 -16.56 25.25 -3.83
N GLU A 371 -17.57 25.68 -3.08
CA GLU A 371 -17.55 26.98 -2.38
C GLU A 371 -16.60 26.97 -1.17
N TRP A 372 -16.44 25.82 -0.50
CA TRP A 372 -15.45 25.66 0.55
C TRP A 372 -14.05 25.80 -0.01
N LEU A 373 -13.77 25.15 -1.14
CA LEU A 373 -12.47 25.21 -1.82
C LEU A 373 -12.11 26.65 -2.23
N LYS A 374 -13.09 27.42 -2.72
CA LYS A 374 -12.92 28.85 -3.01
C LYS A 374 -12.62 29.66 -1.74
N CYS A 375 -13.37 29.41 -0.67
CA CYS A 375 -13.24 30.12 0.60
C CYS A 375 -11.86 29.87 1.24
N VAL A 376 -11.41 28.62 1.34
CA VAL A 376 -10.10 28.28 1.93
C VAL A 376 -8.93 28.81 1.10
N GLN A 377 -9.05 28.81 -0.23
CA GLN A 377 -8.02 29.42 -1.08
C GLN A 377 -7.98 30.95 -0.94
N ALA A 378 -9.13 31.61 -0.77
CA ALA A 378 -9.21 33.04 -0.50
C ALA A 378 -8.60 33.39 0.86
N GLU A 379 -8.83 32.57 1.88
CA GLU A 379 -8.24 32.75 3.21
C GLU A 379 -6.71 32.60 3.18
N ALA A 380 -6.17 31.61 2.45
CA ALA A 380 -4.73 31.49 2.22
C ALA A 380 -4.13 32.73 1.55
N LYS A 381 -4.81 33.28 0.53
CA LYS A 381 -4.38 34.50 -0.16
C LYS A 381 -4.39 35.71 0.77
N LYS A 382 -5.46 35.90 1.55
CA LYS A 382 -5.60 36.97 2.55
C LYS A 382 -4.43 36.95 3.54
N ARG A 383 -4.06 35.75 4.00
CA ARG A 383 -2.96 35.52 4.96
C ARG A 383 -1.57 35.40 4.33
N ARG A 384 -1.46 35.50 3.00
CA ARG A 384 -0.21 35.33 2.23
C ARG A 384 0.50 34.00 2.51
N ILE A 385 -0.27 32.94 2.69
CA ILE A 385 0.27 31.58 2.90
C ILE A 385 0.31 30.87 1.54
N PRO A 386 1.49 30.41 1.08
CA PRO A 386 1.69 29.89 -0.29
C PRO A 386 1.26 28.43 -0.40
N VAL A 387 -0.02 28.15 -0.15
CA VAL A 387 -0.64 26.83 -0.35
C VAL A 387 -1.64 26.89 -1.49
N ILE A 388 -1.64 25.85 -2.33
CA ILE A 388 -2.60 25.65 -3.42
C ILE A 388 -3.58 24.55 -3.00
N PHE A 389 -4.86 24.87 -2.98
CA PHE A 389 -5.94 23.92 -2.74
C PHE A 389 -6.53 23.41 -4.07
N PHE A 390 -6.79 22.11 -4.14
CA PHE A 390 -7.39 21.43 -5.30
C PHE A 390 -8.24 20.24 -4.85
N SER A 391 -9.08 19.71 -5.74
CA SER A 391 -9.87 18.51 -5.45
C SER A 391 -9.03 17.24 -5.61
N SER A 392 -9.10 16.37 -4.60
CA SER A 392 -8.49 15.04 -4.59
C SER A 392 -9.52 14.10 -3.99
N ASP A 393 -10.32 13.48 -4.83
CA ASP A 393 -11.58 12.86 -4.43
C ASP A 393 -11.45 11.34 -4.33
N GLU A 394 -12.31 10.75 -3.50
CA GLU A 394 -12.50 9.32 -3.41
C GLU A 394 -13.84 8.98 -4.07
N GLU A 395 -13.81 8.35 -5.25
CA GLU A 395 -15.02 8.00 -6.00
C GLU A 395 -15.66 6.69 -5.50
N TYR A 396 -16.32 6.76 -4.35
CA TYR A 396 -17.06 5.62 -3.79
C TYR A 396 -18.11 5.07 -4.77
N GLY A 397 -18.11 3.74 -4.89
CA GLY A 397 -19.13 3.02 -5.64
C GLY A 397 -18.90 3.00 -7.14
N THR A 398 -17.86 3.68 -7.62
CA THR A 398 -17.31 3.54 -8.97
C THR A 398 -16.47 2.26 -9.04
N ARG A 399 -16.71 1.40 -10.03
CA ARG A 399 -16.04 0.09 -10.14
C ARG A 399 -15.41 -0.18 -11.49
N VAL A 400 -14.20 -0.74 -11.47
CA VAL A 400 -13.48 -1.21 -12.66
C VAL A 400 -13.53 -2.72 -12.69
N GLU A 401 -13.97 -3.26 -13.83
CA GLU A 401 -14.09 -4.67 -14.09
C GLU A 401 -12.94 -5.19 -14.96
N VAL A 402 -12.39 -6.33 -14.56
CA VAL A 402 -11.58 -7.19 -15.43
C VAL A 402 -12.25 -8.57 -15.49
N PRO A 403 -12.71 -9.02 -16.68
CA PRO A 403 -13.41 -10.30 -16.83
C PRO A 403 -12.64 -11.46 -16.20
N GLY A 404 -13.31 -12.29 -15.42
CA GLY A 404 -12.71 -13.41 -14.71
C GLY A 404 -12.03 -13.07 -13.38
N LEU A 405 -11.72 -11.80 -13.13
CA LEU A 405 -11.00 -11.34 -11.93
C LEU A 405 -11.87 -10.57 -10.95
N GLY A 406 -12.94 -9.93 -11.42
CA GLY A 406 -13.95 -9.26 -10.59
C GLY A 406 -14.15 -7.79 -10.94
N SER A 407 -14.99 -7.11 -10.15
CA SER A 407 -15.34 -5.69 -10.32
C SER A 407 -15.09 -4.94 -9.01
N TYR A 408 -14.02 -4.13 -8.99
CA TYR A 408 -13.46 -3.53 -7.78
C TYR A 408 -13.66 -2.00 -7.74
N THR A 409 -13.94 -1.49 -6.54
CA THR A 409 -13.84 -0.05 -6.21
C THR A 409 -12.52 0.21 -5.46
N HIS A 410 -12.29 1.42 -4.93
CA HIS A 410 -11.03 1.80 -4.27
C HIS A 410 -9.79 1.62 -5.17
N VAL A 411 -10.01 1.81 -6.47
CA VAL A 411 -8.98 1.80 -7.51
C VAL A 411 -9.14 3.04 -8.39
N ASN A 412 -9.85 4.08 -7.93
CA ASN A 412 -10.36 5.17 -8.75
C ASN A 412 -10.31 6.52 -8.00
N ASP A 413 -9.13 6.92 -7.52
CA ASP A 413 -9.01 8.15 -6.70
C ASP A 413 -8.46 9.30 -7.57
N PRO A 414 -9.34 10.11 -8.20
CA PRO A 414 -8.90 11.18 -9.08
C PRO A 414 -8.37 12.38 -8.31
N VAL A 415 -7.30 12.95 -8.85
CA VAL A 415 -6.73 14.22 -8.44
C VAL A 415 -6.87 15.21 -9.58
N PHE A 416 -7.57 16.31 -9.33
CA PHE A 416 -7.87 17.31 -10.36
C PHE A 416 -6.87 18.45 -10.34
N SER A 417 -6.56 19.00 -11.52
CA SER A 417 -5.72 20.20 -11.61
C SER A 417 -6.35 21.37 -10.83
N PRO A 418 -5.56 22.17 -10.10
CA PRO A 418 -6.09 23.32 -9.36
C PRO A 418 -6.94 24.24 -10.25
N GLY A 419 -8.09 24.66 -9.72
CA GLY A 419 -9.05 25.52 -10.41
C GLY A 419 -10.00 24.82 -11.37
N LEU A 420 -9.82 23.53 -11.65
CA LEU A 420 -10.79 22.75 -12.42
C LEU A 420 -11.82 22.09 -11.48
N PRO A 421 -13.10 22.06 -11.86
CA PRO A 421 -14.11 21.34 -11.11
C PRO A 421 -13.84 19.83 -11.17
N PRO A 422 -14.18 19.08 -10.11
CA PRO A 422 -14.12 17.63 -10.17
C PRO A 422 -15.10 17.11 -11.24
N SER A 423 -14.66 16.09 -11.97
CA SER A 423 -15.50 15.35 -12.90
C SER A 423 -15.71 13.95 -12.35
N ILE A 424 -16.92 13.42 -12.44
CA ILE A 424 -17.21 12.03 -12.09
C ILE A 424 -17.12 11.15 -13.34
N TRP A 425 -16.72 9.89 -13.21
CA TRP A 425 -16.88 8.96 -14.33
C TRP A 425 -18.39 8.85 -14.66
N PRO A 426 -18.83 9.08 -15.91
CA PRO A 426 -20.25 8.93 -16.30
C PRO A 426 -20.82 7.55 -16.01
N ARG A 427 -19.98 6.52 -15.82
CA ARG A 427 -20.40 5.19 -15.43
C ARG A 427 -20.13 4.97 -13.94
N LYS A 428 -21.03 4.23 -13.29
CA LYS A 428 -20.77 3.65 -11.95
C LYS A 428 -19.92 2.38 -12.03
N GLU A 429 -19.87 1.74 -13.19
CA GLU A 429 -19.15 0.49 -13.41
C GLU A 429 -18.86 0.28 -14.88
N GLY A 430 -17.72 -0.34 -15.19
CA GLY A 430 -17.37 -0.75 -16.54
C GLY A 430 -16.01 -1.42 -16.63
N THR A 431 -15.68 -1.87 -17.84
CA THR A 431 -14.39 -2.48 -18.16
C THR A 431 -13.24 -1.47 -18.04
N TRP A 432 -12.01 -1.95 -17.87
CA TRP A 432 -10.81 -1.09 -17.93
C TRP A 432 -10.75 -0.20 -19.17
N GLY A 433 -11.11 -0.73 -20.35
CA GLY A 433 -11.08 0.05 -21.59
C GLY A 433 -12.04 1.25 -21.57
N GLN A 434 -13.25 1.06 -21.03
CA GLN A 434 -14.23 2.13 -20.83
C GLN A 434 -13.74 3.14 -19.79
N PHE A 435 -13.24 2.66 -18.65
CA PHE A 435 -12.68 3.53 -17.61
C PHE A 435 -11.53 4.38 -18.14
N ARG A 436 -10.65 3.77 -18.93
CA ARG A 436 -9.51 4.47 -19.53
C ARG A 436 -9.96 5.58 -20.49
N ALA A 437 -10.86 5.25 -21.42
CA ALA A 437 -11.31 6.19 -22.44
C ALA A 437 -12.19 7.32 -21.87
N GLU A 438 -13.07 7.00 -20.91
CA GLU A 438 -14.10 7.93 -20.45
C GLU A 438 -13.74 8.67 -19.15
N LYS A 439 -12.76 8.17 -18.38
CA LYS A 439 -12.32 8.79 -17.11
C LYS A 439 -10.84 9.12 -17.09
N LEU A 440 -9.95 8.15 -17.29
CA LEU A 440 -8.49 8.40 -17.16
C LEU A 440 -7.98 9.39 -18.21
N GLN A 441 -8.32 9.17 -19.48
CA GLN A 441 -7.85 10.02 -20.57
C GLN A 441 -8.31 11.48 -20.41
N PRO A 442 -9.61 11.79 -20.21
CA PRO A 442 -10.05 13.16 -19.96
C PRO A 442 -9.44 13.79 -18.71
N LEU A 443 -9.23 13.00 -17.64
CA LEU A 443 -8.55 13.47 -16.44
C LEU A 443 -7.11 13.87 -16.74
N HIS A 444 -6.38 13.07 -17.52
CA HIS A 444 -5.00 13.37 -17.89
C HIS A 444 -4.88 14.57 -18.84
N GLU A 445 -5.76 14.66 -19.84
CA GLU A 445 -5.82 15.77 -20.81
C GLU A 445 -6.10 17.11 -20.11
N SER A 446 -6.88 17.10 -19.03
CA SER A 446 -7.13 18.27 -18.18
C SER A 446 -6.04 18.54 -17.12
N GLY A 447 -4.94 17.77 -17.13
CA GLY A 447 -3.83 17.95 -16.21
C GLY A 447 -4.01 17.31 -14.83
N GLY A 448 -5.10 16.57 -14.60
CA GLY A 448 -5.33 15.74 -13.42
C GLY A 448 -4.62 14.40 -13.50
N ARG A 449 -4.62 13.62 -12.41
CA ARG A 449 -3.93 12.33 -12.27
C ARG A 449 -4.75 11.35 -11.45
N MET A 450 -4.59 10.06 -11.71
CA MET A 450 -5.25 8.99 -10.94
C MET A 450 -4.29 8.37 -9.91
N VAL A 451 -4.77 8.19 -8.68
CA VAL A 451 -4.09 7.40 -7.64
C VAL A 451 -4.70 6.00 -7.62
N TRP A 452 -3.83 4.99 -7.60
CA TRP A 452 -4.21 3.63 -7.22
C TRP A 452 -4.25 3.56 -5.69
N GLN A 453 -5.41 3.30 -5.10
CA GLN A 453 -5.55 3.18 -3.65
C GLN A 453 -5.22 1.77 -3.17
N ILE A 454 -6.13 0.81 -3.35
CA ILE A 454 -5.95 -0.53 -2.80
C ILE A 454 -6.77 -1.61 -3.54
N CYS A 455 -6.14 -2.76 -3.80
CA CYS A 455 -6.83 -4.00 -4.15
C CYS A 455 -5.99 -5.19 -3.67
N ASP A 456 -6.62 -6.10 -2.94
CA ASP A 456 -6.00 -7.31 -2.39
C ASP A 456 -5.98 -8.50 -3.37
N ASN A 457 -6.70 -8.40 -4.48
CA ASN A 457 -6.57 -9.30 -5.62
C ASN A 457 -5.35 -8.89 -6.44
N GLU A 458 -4.19 -9.49 -6.13
CA GLU A 458 -2.93 -9.19 -6.80
C GLU A 458 -2.99 -9.48 -8.31
N GLU A 459 -3.71 -10.53 -8.74
CA GLU A 459 -3.86 -10.85 -10.16
C GLU A 459 -4.58 -9.73 -10.92
N PHE A 460 -5.64 -9.17 -10.33
CA PHE A 460 -6.32 -7.97 -10.85
C PHE A 460 -5.39 -6.75 -10.84
N ALA A 461 -4.76 -6.48 -9.70
CA ALA A 461 -3.93 -5.30 -9.50
C ALA A 461 -2.72 -5.27 -10.44
N ARG A 462 -2.06 -6.41 -10.65
CA ARG A 462 -0.91 -6.51 -11.56
C ARG A 462 -1.29 -6.14 -12.98
N ILE A 463 -2.39 -6.68 -13.51
CA ILE A 463 -2.81 -6.38 -14.88
C ILE A 463 -3.01 -4.88 -15.10
N LEU A 464 -3.67 -4.18 -14.16
CA LEU A 464 -3.95 -2.74 -14.31
C LEU A 464 -2.72 -1.86 -14.07
N LEU A 465 -1.88 -2.21 -13.09
CA LEU A 465 -0.64 -1.47 -12.81
C LEU A 465 0.39 -1.69 -13.92
N ASP A 466 0.50 -2.90 -14.46
CA ASP A 466 1.36 -3.22 -15.60
C ASP A 466 0.92 -2.48 -16.87
N GLU A 467 -0.38 -2.45 -17.13
CA GLU A 467 -0.97 -1.65 -18.22
C GLU A 467 -0.66 -0.16 -18.03
N SER A 468 -0.69 0.34 -16.79
CA SER A 468 -0.35 1.72 -16.46
C SER A 468 1.13 2.04 -16.67
N VAL A 469 2.03 1.11 -16.34
CA VAL A 469 3.46 1.25 -16.67
C VAL A 469 3.67 1.28 -18.18
N ALA A 470 3.00 0.41 -18.93
CA ALA A 470 3.20 0.26 -20.37
C ALA A 470 2.58 1.39 -21.20
N GLN A 471 1.39 1.87 -20.84
CA GLN A 471 0.60 2.78 -21.68
C GLN A 471 0.11 4.04 -20.98
N GLY A 472 0.57 4.28 -19.74
CA GLY A 472 0.03 5.31 -18.87
C GLY A 472 -1.33 4.91 -18.29
N GLY A 473 -1.67 5.45 -17.13
CA GLY A 473 -2.89 5.10 -16.39
C GLY A 473 -2.80 5.65 -14.98
N TYR A 474 -2.64 4.78 -13.99
CA TYR A 474 -2.32 5.23 -12.64
C TYR A 474 -0.99 5.97 -12.63
N ALA A 475 -1.00 7.20 -12.10
CA ALA A 475 0.19 8.03 -12.00
C ALA A 475 0.91 7.86 -10.66
N MET A 476 0.22 7.29 -9.67
CA MET A 476 0.67 7.14 -8.29
C MET A 476 0.08 5.87 -7.67
N ILE A 477 0.80 5.29 -6.71
CA ILE A 477 0.33 4.19 -5.85
C ILE A 477 0.29 4.69 -4.40
N SER A 478 -0.86 4.54 -3.76
CA SER A 478 -1.04 4.79 -2.33
C SER A 478 -0.26 3.79 -1.49
N THR A 479 0.35 4.28 -0.40
CA THR A 479 1.18 3.48 0.49
C THR A 479 0.83 3.71 1.96
N PHE A 480 1.14 4.88 2.52
CA PHE A 480 0.72 5.24 3.87
C PHE A 480 -0.70 5.77 3.84
N HIS A 481 -1.52 5.23 4.73
CA HIS A 481 -2.95 5.50 4.81
C HIS A 481 -3.41 5.62 6.26
N PHE A 482 -4.58 6.22 6.52
CA PHE A 482 -5.12 6.28 7.88
C PHE A 482 -5.54 4.88 8.39
N GLY A 483 -6.34 4.12 7.62
CA GLY A 483 -6.88 2.82 8.04
C GLY A 483 -5.89 1.66 7.89
N CYS A 484 -5.27 1.52 6.71
CA CYS A 484 -4.19 0.56 6.49
C CYS A 484 -2.84 1.26 6.53
N HIS A 485 -2.24 1.39 7.72
CA HIS A 485 -1.13 2.32 7.94
C HIS A 485 0.05 2.19 6.96
N ASN A 486 0.32 0.99 6.45
CA ASN A 486 1.30 0.74 5.41
C ASN A 486 0.75 -0.33 4.45
N MET A 487 0.09 0.12 3.39
CA MET A 487 -0.49 -0.75 2.36
C MET A 487 0.59 -1.57 1.62
N ALA A 488 1.81 -1.04 1.49
CA ALA A 488 2.92 -1.77 0.89
C ALA A 488 3.40 -2.97 1.72
N TRP A 489 3.07 -3.01 3.03
CA TRP A 489 3.34 -4.19 3.88
C TRP A 489 2.21 -5.21 3.83
N THR A 490 0.97 -4.76 3.66
CA THR A 490 -0.17 -5.69 3.51
C THR A 490 -0.28 -6.25 2.11
N LEU A 491 0.20 -5.51 1.11
CA LEU A 491 0.18 -5.85 -0.31
C LEU A 491 1.59 -5.73 -0.90
N PRO A 492 2.55 -6.56 -0.46
CA PRO A 492 3.98 -6.41 -0.79
C PRO A 492 4.31 -6.47 -2.28
N PHE A 493 3.40 -6.97 -3.12
CA PHE A 493 3.58 -6.96 -4.56
C PHE A 493 3.69 -5.54 -5.12
N VAL A 494 3.10 -4.51 -4.49
CA VAL A 494 3.18 -3.13 -5.00
C VAL A 494 4.61 -2.57 -4.98
N MET A 495 5.49 -3.14 -4.15
CA MET A 495 6.90 -2.74 -4.07
C MET A 495 7.67 -3.01 -5.37
N ARG A 496 7.17 -3.86 -6.25
CA ARG A 496 7.77 -4.04 -7.59
C ARG A 496 7.72 -2.77 -8.44
N TYR A 497 6.69 -1.94 -8.25
CA TYR A 497 6.47 -0.73 -9.03
C TYR A 497 7.15 0.50 -8.44
N GLN A 498 7.92 0.37 -7.34
CA GLN A 498 8.45 1.53 -6.60
C GLN A 498 9.37 2.45 -7.41
N HIS A 499 9.92 1.96 -8.53
CA HIS A 499 10.73 2.73 -9.47
C HIS A 499 9.97 3.11 -10.76
N ASP A 500 8.83 2.45 -11.01
CA ASP A 500 8.03 2.64 -12.22
C ASP A 500 6.84 3.57 -12.01
N ILE A 501 6.22 3.55 -10.83
CA ILE A 501 5.07 4.40 -10.47
C ILE A 501 5.36 5.06 -9.10
N PRO A 502 5.35 6.40 -9.01
CA PRO A 502 5.53 7.13 -7.76
C PRO A 502 4.65 6.62 -6.62
N MET A 503 5.25 6.43 -5.45
CA MET A 503 4.51 6.07 -4.23
C MET A 503 4.14 7.32 -3.46
N VAL A 504 2.88 7.39 -3.01
CA VAL A 504 2.32 8.54 -2.29
C VAL A 504 1.64 8.12 -0.99
N SER A 505 1.50 9.08 -0.10
CA SER A 505 0.71 9.01 1.13
C SER A 505 -0.69 9.55 0.87
N LEU A 506 -1.71 8.77 1.20
CA LEU A 506 -3.12 9.13 1.01
C LEU A 506 -3.78 9.33 2.38
N GLN A 507 -4.23 10.54 2.68
CA GLN A 507 -4.79 10.87 3.99
C GLN A 507 -6.11 10.16 4.24
N ASP A 508 -6.98 10.11 3.22
CA ASP A 508 -8.34 9.56 3.29
C ASP A 508 -9.08 10.11 4.54
N ALA A 509 -9.23 11.43 4.56
CA ALA A 509 -9.75 12.17 5.70
C ALA A 509 -11.27 12.01 5.90
N HIS A 510 -11.71 11.96 7.16
CA HIS A 510 -13.11 11.78 7.54
C HIS A 510 -13.68 12.89 8.45
N ILE A 511 -12.90 13.93 8.72
CA ILE A 511 -13.28 15.09 9.54
C ILE A 511 -12.42 16.29 9.18
N GLU A 512 -12.83 17.49 9.60
CA GLU A 512 -12.12 18.75 9.40
C GLU A 512 -10.67 18.76 9.94
N ALA A 513 -9.87 19.69 9.40
CA ALA A 513 -8.42 19.73 9.57
C ALA A 513 -7.93 19.80 11.02
N TRP A 514 -8.61 20.57 11.88
CA TRP A 514 -8.23 20.71 13.28
C TRP A 514 -8.25 19.37 14.02
N TRP A 515 -9.33 18.61 13.82
CA TRP A 515 -9.52 17.30 14.43
C TRP A 515 -8.72 16.20 13.74
N TRP A 516 -8.41 16.34 12.45
CA TRP A 516 -7.54 15.44 11.69
C TRP A 516 -6.04 15.68 11.88
N SER A 517 -5.66 16.71 12.65
CA SER A 517 -4.29 17.20 12.75
C SER A 517 -3.23 16.14 13.08
N PHE A 518 -3.54 15.15 13.91
CA PHE A 518 -2.62 14.04 14.24
C PHE A 518 -2.28 13.14 13.04
N ASN A 519 -3.21 12.98 12.08
CA ASN A 519 -2.94 12.22 10.85
C ASN A 519 -2.14 13.05 9.83
N LEU A 520 -2.46 14.35 9.70
CA LEU A 520 -1.66 15.29 8.87
C LEU A 520 -0.20 15.38 9.32
N GLU A 521 0.01 15.22 10.62
CA GLU A 521 1.30 15.14 11.29
C GLU A 521 1.95 13.76 11.20
N GLY A 522 1.22 12.69 10.89
CA GLY A 522 1.80 11.34 10.87
C GLY A 522 2.52 10.98 9.57
N PHE A 523 1.96 11.38 8.43
CA PHE A 523 2.45 10.96 7.11
C PHE A 523 2.10 11.94 6.01
N ARG A 524 2.89 11.97 4.92
CA ARG A 524 2.71 12.87 3.76
C ARG A 524 3.50 12.42 2.54
N THR A 525 3.32 13.13 1.43
CA THR A 525 4.14 12.96 0.23
C THR A 525 5.08 14.14 0.09
N VAL A 526 6.36 13.87 -0.19
CA VAL A 526 7.40 14.86 -0.46
C VAL A 526 7.84 14.72 -1.90
N PHE A 527 8.06 15.84 -2.59
CA PHE A 527 8.54 15.86 -3.96
C PHE A 527 9.63 16.90 -4.16
N LEU A 528 10.53 16.65 -5.11
CA LEU A 528 11.57 17.60 -5.49
C LEU A 528 11.13 18.37 -6.74
N ALA A 529 11.11 19.70 -6.68
CA ALA A 529 10.80 20.59 -7.79
C ALA A 529 11.52 21.94 -7.64
N GLU A 530 11.54 22.78 -8.67
CA GLU A 530 12.07 24.15 -8.54
C GLU A 530 11.13 25.06 -7.74
N GLU A 531 9.81 24.84 -7.89
CA GLU A 531 8.76 25.62 -7.24
C GLU A 531 7.62 24.73 -6.71
N PRO A 532 6.88 25.15 -5.66
CA PRO A 532 5.74 24.43 -5.11
C PRO A 532 4.47 24.61 -5.96
N SER A 533 4.57 24.39 -7.27
CA SER A 533 3.50 24.60 -8.24
C SER A 533 2.91 23.27 -8.73
N TRP A 534 1.72 23.33 -9.34
CA TRP A 534 1.13 22.14 -9.98
C TRP A 534 1.99 21.60 -11.11
N SER A 535 2.60 22.47 -11.92
CA SER A 535 3.53 22.06 -12.97
C SER A 535 4.78 21.39 -12.39
N GLY A 536 5.37 21.95 -11.33
CA GLY A 536 6.50 21.35 -10.61
C GLY A 536 6.16 19.98 -10.04
N TRP A 537 4.95 19.81 -9.52
CA TRP A 537 4.43 18.50 -9.10
C TRP A 537 4.30 17.49 -10.25
N LEU A 538 3.69 17.89 -11.37
CA LEU A 538 3.56 17.03 -12.54
C LEU A 538 4.91 16.61 -13.13
N GLU A 539 5.89 17.51 -13.11
CA GLU A 539 7.27 17.23 -13.49
C GLU A 539 7.94 16.25 -12.51
N ALA A 540 7.76 16.44 -11.20
CA ALA A 540 8.29 15.52 -10.20
C ALA A 540 7.72 14.10 -10.35
N LEU A 541 6.43 13.95 -10.68
CA LEU A 541 5.81 12.67 -10.99
C LEU A 541 6.45 12.01 -12.23
N LYS A 542 6.63 12.78 -13.31
CA LYS A 542 7.23 12.30 -14.56
C LYS A 542 8.66 11.83 -14.34
N GLU A 543 9.46 12.60 -13.60
CA GLU A 543 10.88 12.33 -13.34
C GLU A 543 11.10 11.43 -12.10
N ARG A 544 10.04 10.84 -11.53
CA ARG A 544 10.09 9.92 -10.38
C ARG A 544 10.79 10.49 -9.14
N ARG A 545 10.64 11.80 -8.89
CA ARG A 545 11.24 12.55 -7.76
C ARG A 545 10.29 12.69 -6.57
N VAL A 546 9.55 11.62 -6.25
CA VAL A 546 8.48 11.63 -5.24
C VAL A 546 8.74 10.54 -4.20
N VAL A 547 8.50 10.86 -2.93
CA VAL A 547 8.70 9.97 -1.80
C VAL A 547 7.52 10.09 -0.83
N ALA A 548 6.89 8.97 -0.51
CA ALA A 548 5.95 8.89 0.60
C ALA A 548 6.74 8.77 1.92
N VAL A 549 6.36 9.55 2.93
CA VAL A 549 7.01 9.57 4.25
C VAL A 549 6.00 9.37 5.37
N ARG A 550 6.39 8.60 6.39
CA ARG A 550 5.63 8.44 7.65
C ARG A 550 6.58 8.49 8.83
N ARG A 551 6.17 9.24 9.85
CA ARG A 551 6.79 9.24 11.17
C ARG A 551 5.73 9.56 12.22
N ASP A 552 5.38 8.55 12.99
CA ASP A 552 4.48 8.64 14.13
C ASP A 552 4.70 7.46 15.09
N SER A 553 3.88 7.40 16.13
CA SER A 553 3.85 6.27 17.07
C SER A 553 3.66 4.90 16.41
N ARG A 554 3.13 4.80 15.18
CA ARG A 554 2.99 3.51 14.46
C ARG A 554 4.34 2.99 13.97
N THR A 555 5.23 3.91 13.61
CA THR A 555 6.62 3.60 13.20
C THR A 555 7.60 3.54 14.37
N GLY A 556 7.13 3.76 15.61
CA GLY A 556 7.99 3.98 16.78
C GLY A 556 8.82 5.25 16.61
N ASP A 557 8.24 6.28 16.00
CA ASP A 557 8.86 7.57 15.70
C ASP A 557 10.11 7.52 14.80
N ARG A 558 10.30 6.40 14.09
CA ARG A 558 11.29 6.24 13.03
C ARG A 558 10.75 6.77 11.71
N LEU A 559 11.56 7.52 10.97
CA LEU A 559 11.17 7.98 9.65
C LEU A 559 11.21 6.81 8.65
N ARG A 560 10.06 6.49 8.05
CA ARG A 560 9.94 5.54 6.94
C ARG A 560 9.74 6.30 5.63
N MET A 561 10.40 5.84 4.57
CA MET A 561 10.33 6.42 3.22
C MET A 561 10.05 5.32 2.19
N LEU A 562 9.04 5.51 1.34
CA LEU A 562 8.65 4.59 0.26
C LEU A 562 8.64 5.32 -1.09
N GLY A 563 9.03 4.61 -2.15
CA GLY A 563 9.21 5.17 -3.49
C GLY A 563 10.44 6.07 -3.60
N GLY A 564 10.70 6.57 -4.81
CA GLY A 564 11.89 7.34 -5.14
C GLY A 564 13.16 6.48 -5.11
N SER A 565 14.12 6.78 -5.99
CA SER A 565 15.42 6.11 -5.94
C SER A 565 16.18 6.49 -4.67
N SER A 566 17.19 5.69 -4.32
CA SER A 566 18.13 6.02 -3.24
C SER A 566 18.70 7.45 -3.33
N GLU A 567 18.95 7.94 -4.54
CA GLU A 567 19.42 9.31 -4.80
C GLU A 567 18.34 10.38 -4.53
N VAL A 568 17.10 10.14 -4.96
CA VAL A 568 15.95 11.01 -4.63
C VAL A 568 15.76 11.10 -3.12
N ARG A 569 15.81 9.97 -2.41
CA ARG A 569 15.65 9.94 -0.95
C ARG A 569 16.77 10.69 -0.24
N ARG A 570 18.02 10.54 -0.70
CA ARG A 570 19.16 11.30 -0.18
C ARG A 570 18.92 12.81 -0.30
N MET A 571 18.54 13.29 -1.48
CA MET A 571 18.29 14.72 -1.70
C MET A 571 17.09 15.27 -0.92
N VAL A 572 16.02 14.47 -0.76
CA VAL A 572 14.89 14.80 0.12
C VAL A 572 15.38 14.98 1.56
N MET A 573 16.27 14.11 2.04
CA MET A 573 16.81 14.18 3.41
C MET A 573 17.80 15.33 3.61
N GLU A 574 18.63 15.64 2.62
CA GLU A 574 19.49 16.84 2.64
C GLU A 574 18.69 18.14 2.76
N ARG A 575 17.43 18.11 2.31
CA ARG A 575 16.47 19.22 2.39
C ARG A 575 15.43 19.03 3.49
N ALA A 576 15.71 18.19 4.50
CA ALA A 576 14.78 17.93 5.59
C ALA A 576 14.26 19.22 6.25
N SER A 577 15.10 20.25 6.39
CA SER A 577 14.70 21.55 6.94
C SER A 577 13.61 22.28 6.16
N GLN A 578 13.27 21.87 4.94
CA GLN A 578 12.24 22.49 4.09
C GLN A 578 10.85 21.86 4.27
N TRP A 579 10.77 20.58 4.63
CA TRP A 579 9.50 19.83 4.68
C TRP A 579 9.22 19.12 6.01
N ARG A 580 10.27 18.92 6.84
CA ARG A 580 10.16 18.24 8.14
C ARG A 580 9.29 19.07 9.09
N TRP A 581 8.48 18.38 9.87
CA TRP A 581 7.50 18.96 10.81
C TRP A 581 7.80 18.60 12.28
N TRP A 582 8.97 18.03 12.55
CA TRP A 582 9.44 17.66 13.89
C TRP A 582 10.91 18.03 14.08
N ASP A 583 11.31 18.08 15.34
CA ASP A 583 12.70 18.20 15.77
C ASP A 583 12.92 17.36 17.05
N GLU A 584 13.99 17.64 17.79
CA GLU A 584 14.34 16.94 19.04
C GLU A 584 13.37 17.24 20.19
N LYS A 585 12.59 18.33 20.12
CA LYS A 585 11.68 18.78 21.17
C LYS A 585 10.24 18.29 20.98
N GLY A 586 9.93 17.71 19.83
CA GLY A 586 8.59 17.23 19.49
C GLY A 586 8.22 17.62 18.06
N THR A 587 6.94 17.87 17.84
CA THR A 587 6.42 18.29 16.54
C THR A 587 6.01 19.76 16.53
N VAL A 588 5.84 20.31 15.33
CA VAL A 588 5.35 21.70 15.18
C VAL A 588 3.96 21.89 15.81
N LEU A 589 3.10 20.86 15.83
CA LEU A 589 1.76 20.97 16.39
C LEU A 589 1.71 20.80 17.92
N ASP A 590 2.78 20.33 18.57
CA ASP A 590 2.90 20.38 20.03
C ASP A 590 2.90 21.83 20.54
N ASN A 591 3.35 22.77 19.71
CA ASN A 591 3.33 24.21 19.99
C ASN A 591 2.01 24.90 19.55
N MET A 592 1.02 24.13 19.10
CA MET A 592 -0.30 24.64 18.71
C MET A 592 -1.43 23.99 19.53
N PRO A 593 -1.45 24.18 20.87
CA PRO A 593 -2.42 23.52 21.74
C PRO A 593 -3.86 24.03 21.57
N VAL A 594 -4.01 25.20 20.94
CA VAL A 594 -5.28 25.92 20.78
C VAL A 594 -5.35 26.58 19.40
N SER A 595 -6.55 26.65 18.86
CA SER A 595 -6.94 27.44 17.70
C SER A 595 -7.79 28.62 18.18
N VAL A 596 -7.49 29.81 17.68
CA VAL A 596 -8.20 31.06 17.98
C VAL A 596 -8.59 31.71 16.65
N VAL A 597 -9.88 31.85 16.39
CA VAL A 597 -10.41 32.35 15.12
C VAL A 597 -11.47 33.42 15.37
N LEU A 598 -11.31 34.60 14.78
CA LEU A 598 -12.33 35.65 14.79
C LEU A 598 -13.36 35.37 13.70
N LEU A 599 -14.61 35.15 14.11
CA LEU A 599 -15.73 34.77 13.26
C LEU A 599 -16.65 35.95 12.98
N ARG A 600 -17.17 35.97 11.74
CA ARG A 600 -18.06 36.98 11.18
C ARG A 600 -19.30 36.29 10.59
N PRO A 601 -20.42 37.00 10.41
CA PRO A 601 -21.63 36.41 9.82
C PRO A 601 -21.41 35.78 8.43
N MET A 602 -20.46 36.32 7.68
CA MET A 602 -20.07 35.87 6.34
C MET A 602 -19.21 34.59 6.31
N ASP A 603 -18.71 34.13 7.46
CA ASP A 603 -17.82 32.95 7.53
C ASP A 603 -18.65 31.65 7.54
N VAL A 604 -19.32 31.36 6.41
CA VAL A 604 -20.36 30.32 6.31
C VAL A 604 -19.88 28.88 6.62
N PHE A 605 -18.58 28.63 6.60
CA PHE A 605 -17.98 27.33 6.93
C PHE A 605 -17.43 27.24 8.36
N GLU A 606 -17.45 28.35 9.11
CA GLU A 606 -16.98 28.37 10.49
C GLU A 606 -18.12 27.98 11.44
N GLU A 607 -17.91 26.90 12.21
CA GLU A 607 -18.81 26.54 13.29
C GLU A 607 -18.75 27.62 14.39
N GLY A 608 -19.90 27.99 14.95
CA GLY A 608 -19.99 29.07 15.94
C GLY A 608 -20.04 30.49 15.35
N ARG A 609 -20.17 30.64 14.02
CA ARG A 609 -20.34 31.95 13.38
C ARG A 609 -21.57 32.68 13.94
N PRO A 610 -21.48 34.00 14.19
CA PRO A 610 -22.61 34.76 14.73
C PRO A 610 -23.59 35.20 13.64
N GLU A 611 -24.81 35.54 14.02
CA GLU A 611 -25.76 36.20 13.11
C GLU A 611 -25.40 37.67 12.85
N ARG A 612 -24.79 38.34 13.84
CA ARG A 612 -24.37 39.76 13.83
C ARG A 612 -23.12 39.95 14.70
N GLY A 613 -22.38 41.03 14.47
CA GLY A 613 -21.18 41.35 15.26
C GLY A 613 -20.03 40.37 15.00
N PHE A 614 -19.16 40.21 15.99
CA PHE A 614 -18.00 39.32 15.94
C PHE A 614 -18.03 38.31 17.08
N VAL A 615 -17.55 37.10 16.82
CA VAL A 615 -17.34 36.09 17.85
C VAL A 615 -15.91 35.56 17.75
N LEU A 616 -15.18 35.55 18.84
CA LEU A 616 -13.90 34.86 18.91
C LEU A 616 -14.14 33.40 19.30
N ARG A 617 -13.81 32.45 18.42
CA ARG A 617 -13.86 31.01 18.71
C ARG A 617 -12.51 30.50 19.18
N ILE A 618 -12.54 29.69 20.23
CA ILE A 618 -11.39 29.00 20.82
C ILE A 618 -11.64 27.50 20.77
N ARG A 619 -10.76 26.73 20.12
CA ARG A 619 -10.77 25.26 20.12
C ARG A 619 -9.47 24.73 20.71
N THR A 620 -9.53 23.81 21.67
CA THR A 620 -8.32 23.13 22.18
C THR A 620 -8.10 21.78 21.52
N ARG A 621 -6.85 21.34 21.36
CA ARG A 621 -6.53 20.09 20.67
C ARG A 621 -7.09 18.88 21.40
N ARG A 622 -7.67 17.96 20.62
CA ARG A 622 -8.17 16.65 21.03
C ARG A 622 -7.70 15.60 20.04
N ARG A 623 -7.46 14.38 20.52
CA ARG A 623 -7.16 13.27 19.62
C ARG A 623 -8.46 12.78 18.98
N TRP A 624 -8.45 12.69 17.66
CA TRP A 624 -9.43 11.89 16.94
C TRP A 624 -8.98 10.43 16.94
N VAL A 625 -9.90 9.51 17.19
CA VAL A 625 -9.63 8.06 17.14
C VAL A 625 -10.66 7.40 16.24
N GLU A 626 -10.16 6.62 15.29
CA GLU A 626 -10.96 5.83 14.36
C GLU A 626 -12.07 5.03 15.07
N GLY A 627 -13.31 5.15 14.59
CA GLY A 627 -14.50 4.53 15.16
C GLY A 627 -14.99 5.09 16.51
N LYS A 628 -14.15 5.88 17.20
CA LYS A 628 -14.47 6.52 18.50
C LYS A 628 -14.72 8.03 18.40
N GLU A 629 -14.47 8.64 17.24
CA GLU A 629 -14.56 10.08 17.01
C GLU A 629 -13.61 10.86 17.94
N LEU A 630 -13.96 12.10 18.33
CA LEU A 630 -13.13 12.91 19.21
C LEU A 630 -13.11 12.33 20.62
N LEU A 631 -11.91 12.20 21.21
CA LEU A 631 -11.80 11.81 22.61
C LEU A 631 -12.44 12.87 23.54
N GLU A 632 -13.18 12.38 24.53
CA GLU A 632 -13.84 13.20 25.57
C GLU A 632 -12.85 13.96 26.46
N LYS A 633 -11.61 13.49 26.57
CA LYS A 633 -10.55 14.19 27.32
C LYS A 633 -9.74 15.10 26.38
N ALA A 634 -9.65 16.38 26.71
CA ALA A 634 -8.76 17.31 26.04
C ALA A 634 -7.29 17.08 26.44
N LEU A 635 -6.38 17.52 25.57
CA LEU A 635 -4.97 17.63 25.94
C LEU A 635 -4.73 18.88 26.80
N VAL A 636 -5.44 19.95 26.46
CA VAL A 636 -5.35 21.26 27.11
C VAL A 636 -6.76 21.84 27.26
N GLU A 637 -7.02 22.53 28.37
CA GLU A 637 -8.25 23.28 28.62
C GLU A 637 -7.95 24.78 28.76
N CYS A 638 -8.90 25.62 28.36
CA CYS A 638 -8.82 27.07 28.54
C CYS A 638 -9.71 27.47 29.73
N GLU A 639 -9.09 27.98 30.79
CA GLU A 639 -9.76 28.35 32.04
C GLU A 639 -10.31 29.79 31.97
N SER A 640 -9.52 30.72 31.43
CA SER A 640 -9.87 32.14 31.29
C SER A 640 -9.26 32.75 30.04
N ALA A 641 -9.83 33.86 29.61
CA ALA A 641 -9.35 34.63 28.47
C ALA A 641 -9.48 36.13 28.74
N SER A 642 -8.60 36.91 28.14
CA SER A 642 -8.71 38.36 28.04
C SER A 642 -8.51 38.83 26.60
N VAL A 643 -9.19 39.92 26.24
CA VAL A 643 -9.03 40.63 24.96
C VAL A 643 -8.62 42.06 25.27
N ASP A 644 -7.48 42.49 24.74
CA ASP A 644 -6.85 43.80 25.03
C ASP A 644 -6.67 44.07 26.54
N GLY A 645 -6.36 43.01 27.28
CA GLY A 645 -6.16 43.04 28.73
C GLY A 645 -7.45 43.12 29.55
N MET A 646 -8.62 43.07 28.92
CA MET A 646 -9.92 43.00 29.60
C MET A 646 -10.39 41.55 29.69
N ASP A 647 -10.72 41.09 30.89
CA ASP A 647 -11.28 39.75 31.10
C ASP A 647 -12.61 39.59 30.37
N VAL A 648 -12.77 38.47 29.68
CA VAL A 648 -13.97 38.16 28.90
C VAL A 648 -14.63 36.88 29.37
N ARG A 649 -15.95 36.80 29.18
CA ARG A 649 -16.72 35.60 29.52
C ARG A 649 -16.62 34.57 28.40
N LEU A 650 -16.15 33.37 28.75
CA LEU A 650 -16.16 32.21 27.87
C LEU A 650 -17.52 31.51 27.93
N GLU A 651 -18.11 31.23 26.77
CA GLU A 651 -19.27 30.34 26.63
C GLU A 651 -18.84 29.05 25.94
N LYS A 652 -19.22 27.89 26.48
CA LYS A 652 -18.80 26.59 25.99
C LYS A 652 -19.89 25.94 25.14
N HIS A 653 -19.50 25.40 23.99
CA HIS A 653 -20.38 24.72 23.03
C HIS A 653 -19.88 23.31 22.75
N GLU A 654 -20.81 22.36 22.65
CA GLU A 654 -20.53 20.96 22.29
C GLU A 654 -21.49 20.49 21.21
N LYS A 655 -20.95 19.80 20.21
CA LYS A 655 -21.73 19.14 19.15
C LYS A 655 -21.51 17.64 19.25
N ARG A 656 -22.60 16.89 19.34
CA ARG A 656 -22.59 15.42 19.44
C ARG A 656 -23.34 14.79 18.28
N ASN A 657 -22.91 13.61 17.86
CA ASN A 657 -23.58 12.81 16.85
C ASN A 657 -24.84 12.13 17.44
N LYS A 658 -25.56 11.33 16.63
CA LYS A 658 -26.78 10.62 17.07
C LYS A 658 -26.49 9.58 18.16
N GLU A 659 -25.30 8.99 18.16
CA GLU A 659 -24.81 8.06 19.19
C GLU A 659 -24.18 8.76 20.41
N GLN A 660 -24.41 10.07 20.58
CA GLN A 660 -23.89 10.91 21.67
C GLN A 660 -22.35 11.04 21.72
N LYS A 661 -21.64 10.66 20.65
CA LYS A 661 -20.18 10.85 20.53
C LYS A 661 -19.87 12.29 20.17
N LEU A 662 -18.77 12.80 20.73
CA LEU A 662 -18.32 14.17 20.50
C LEU A 662 -17.83 14.37 19.06
N ARG A 663 -18.39 15.37 18.39
CA ARG A 663 -18.07 15.77 17.00
C ARG A 663 -17.35 17.10 16.91
N ASP A 664 -17.67 18.03 17.80
CA ASP A 664 -17.00 19.32 17.91
C ASP A 664 -17.16 19.87 19.32
N ILE A 665 -16.21 20.70 19.75
CA ILE A 665 -16.20 21.39 21.03
C ILE A 665 -15.35 22.65 20.95
N TYR A 666 -15.93 23.76 21.40
CA TYR A 666 -15.28 25.06 21.35
C TYR A 666 -15.83 25.98 22.44
N GLN A 667 -15.09 27.06 22.69
CA GLN A 667 -15.54 28.19 23.49
C GLN A 667 -15.68 29.43 22.61
N THR A 668 -16.59 30.33 22.96
CA THR A 668 -16.81 31.59 22.26
C THR A 668 -16.74 32.78 23.20
N ILE A 669 -16.33 33.92 22.65
CA ILE A 669 -16.42 35.24 23.27
C ILE A 669 -17.17 36.14 22.28
N ALA A 670 -18.29 36.72 22.70
CA ALA A 670 -19.00 37.73 21.90
C ALA A 670 -18.24 39.07 21.96
N LEU A 671 -18.03 39.68 20.80
CA LEU A 671 -17.27 40.91 20.59
C LEU A 671 -18.09 41.88 19.71
N ASP A 672 -19.29 42.23 20.17
CA ASP A 672 -20.27 42.99 19.37
C ASP A 672 -19.75 44.36 18.89
N ASP A 673 -18.88 45.01 19.69
CA ASP A 673 -18.33 46.33 19.42
C ASP A 673 -16.81 46.32 19.13
N LEU A 674 -16.29 45.23 18.53
CA LEU A 674 -14.87 45.14 18.19
C LEU A 674 -14.47 46.25 17.21
N SER A 675 -13.52 47.10 17.60
CA SER A 675 -13.03 48.18 16.73
C SER A 675 -12.20 47.64 15.56
N VAL A 676 -11.95 48.48 14.55
CA VAL A 676 -11.11 48.10 13.40
C VAL A 676 -9.64 48.17 13.82
N GLY A 677 -8.90 47.09 13.66
CA GLY A 677 -7.49 47.03 14.04
C GLY A 677 -7.02 45.65 14.50
N GLU A 678 -5.83 45.63 15.09
CA GLU A 678 -5.24 44.45 15.73
C GLU A 678 -5.67 44.41 17.20
N HIS A 679 -6.04 43.23 17.67
CA HIS A 679 -6.43 42.98 19.04
C HIS A 679 -5.63 41.82 19.62
N SER A 680 -5.18 42.01 20.85
CA SER A 680 -4.44 41.00 21.61
C SER A 680 -5.40 40.07 22.35
N VAL A 681 -5.16 38.77 22.24
CA VAL A 681 -5.90 37.74 22.97
C VAL A 681 -4.92 36.99 23.85
N GLU A 682 -5.20 36.92 25.15
CA GLU A 682 -4.43 36.11 26.09
C GLU A 682 -5.34 35.04 26.71
N LEU A 683 -4.91 33.78 26.64
CA LEU A 683 -5.62 32.62 27.17
C LEU A 683 -4.81 32.00 28.30
N ASP A 684 -5.46 31.70 29.42
CA ASP A 684 -4.89 30.88 30.49
C ASP A 684 -5.26 29.42 30.24
N LEU A 685 -4.25 28.62 29.93
CA LEU A 685 -4.39 27.23 29.55
C LEU A 685 -3.84 26.31 30.64
N VAL A 686 -4.44 25.12 30.77
CA VAL A 686 -3.99 24.06 31.67
C VAL A 686 -3.81 22.75 30.89
N GLU A 687 -2.62 22.14 30.99
CA GLU A 687 -2.38 20.79 30.51
C GLU A 687 -3.15 19.80 31.40
N VAL A 688 -4.08 19.03 30.81
CA VAL A 688 -5.02 18.18 31.58
C VAL A 688 -4.30 17.01 32.27
N GLU A 689 -3.17 16.55 31.73
CA GLU A 689 -2.42 15.43 32.32
C GLU A 689 -1.51 15.86 33.47
N THR A 690 -0.86 17.01 33.34
CA THR A 690 0.17 17.47 34.29
C THR A 690 -0.34 18.51 35.28
N GLY A 691 -1.48 19.15 34.99
CA GLY A 691 -1.99 20.32 35.72
C GLY A 691 -1.17 21.59 35.49
N LYS A 692 -0.19 21.56 34.58
CA LYS A 692 0.69 22.69 34.29
C LYS A 692 -0.10 23.81 33.64
N LYS A 693 -0.07 25.00 34.26
CA LYS A 693 -0.68 26.22 33.74
C LYS A 693 0.31 27.00 32.88
N PHE A 694 -0.15 27.56 31.77
CA PHE A 694 0.64 28.38 30.87
C PHE A 694 -0.25 29.35 30.10
N LYS A 695 0.33 30.46 29.63
CA LYS A 695 -0.39 31.47 28.85
C LYS A 695 -0.17 31.25 27.35
N HIS A 696 -1.22 31.42 26.57
CA HIS A 696 -1.14 31.48 25.11
C HIS A 696 -1.55 32.87 24.64
N LYS A 697 -0.74 33.47 23.77
CA LYS A 697 -1.01 34.78 23.19
C LYS A 697 -1.32 34.63 21.71
N ALA A 698 -2.43 35.19 21.28
CA ALA A 698 -2.82 35.28 19.88
C ALA A 698 -3.08 36.75 19.50
N GLN A 699 -3.03 37.01 18.21
CA GLN A 699 -3.39 38.31 17.62
C GLN A 699 -4.52 38.07 16.63
N ILE A 700 -5.57 38.89 16.70
CA ILE A 700 -6.69 38.87 15.75
C ILE A 700 -6.81 40.23 15.08
N VAL A 701 -7.35 40.24 13.86
CA VAL A 701 -7.54 41.46 13.07
C VAL A 701 -8.98 41.56 12.62
N ASN A 702 -9.64 42.66 12.95
CA ASN A 702 -10.96 43.01 12.42
C ASN A 702 -10.84 43.61 11.01
#